data_AF-A0A7K1ZTM0-F1
#
_entry.id   AF-A0A7K1ZTM0-F1
#
_cell.length_a   1.000
_cell.length_b   1.000
_cell.length_c   1.000
_cell.angle_alpha   90.00
_cell.angle_beta   90.00
_cell.angle_gamma   90.00
#
_symmetry.space_group_name_H-M   'P 1'
#
loop_
_entity.id
_entity.type
_entity.pdbx_description
1 polymer ?
#
loop_
_entity_poly.entity_id
_entity_poly.type
_entity_poly.pdbx_seq_one_letter_code
_entity_poly.pdbx_strand_id
1 'polypeptide(L)'
;MVRRLGVVAVVVAVAVAGLAPGAAAHPADAQPVQPAQPADIQAVQAAGGFVDVTGGVHKPAIDALAERGLFEGTECGEDMFCPGDEMKRWTMAVWLVRVLDEAEPAAATESSFADVDAGNRWLAHIERLAELEITQGCLVDPLRFCPDRSVNRAEMATFLERAFDLEAADPAGFADTAGNFHEANIDALAAARITAGCASEPRRYCPDQPVTRAEMATFLARALGLVEIPEPAPEPADDDTDDAEDDDADAEATEEDGSEPATLITTVVTGGYHSCALLSYGAIVCWGDNYYGQSARAEGSFTAVTAGTFHTCGLRTDDTVLCWGNNNDSQDEYVGQADAPDGTFTAVSAGSEHTCGIRTDGTLECWGNDHYEQSSHPEGGFLAVDAGIWHTCGIRTDGTVECWGNDSYGQSSAPEGSFSSITAAWVHSCGLRTDGTVECWGWDRHGQATVPAGTFSTVRTEDTHTCGVRTDGTVECWGSNVDPWGDLGGQATAPAGTFSTVDVGAFHSCGLRTDGTVECWGFNDHGQTNGPGRISTVALGSSVCRPYGTPSPHHTAGFPLPGWTVPSIGTMRVAVLFVDFPDAVATHSTEVEAALGLPYAEAYLEAVSYGRLDVEFVALHRWLRAENNYDHYAQPGALGDARVVVDSEAVRLADPSFDFTGFHAAMTVLPSSHFAGGENNLYGLSTDEGPVGPVSRVNNFALDEPREAFRWGDVAAHELMHGLGLPDHYPYDGSVHQLLEPSGSQAETVVRGNFGLMGLTAVFRARAADRRHRIDWVYPNGATSTSYAETLTAAEMLAWSRWQLGWLDESQVRCIDTPDARVRLSPVADPGAGVAMAVVPLSETEMLVIESRRQIGYDAVEMERFPDGVVASVPKLAVEGVLIYTVDASRLSGQLPVWLAGDSGNGQVDAYPILVRGERVFVAGYTIGVVAADGNTHIVQIIKGRP
;
A
#
# COMPACT_ATOMS: atom_id res chain seq x y z
N MET A 1 37.25 17.67 -19.00
CA MET A 1 38.36 18.61 -19.26
C MET A 1 37.76 19.99 -19.54
N VAL A 2 37.84 21.00 -18.64
CA VAL A 2 37.49 22.45 -18.85
C VAL A 2 36.02 22.78 -19.27
N ARG A 3 35.21 23.71 -18.69
CA ARG A 3 35.24 24.56 -17.47
C ARG A 3 33.84 25.21 -17.22
N ARG A 4 33.37 25.20 -15.96
CA ARG A 4 32.75 26.31 -15.16
C ARG A 4 31.70 27.30 -15.74
N LEU A 5 30.52 27.31 -15.11
CA LEU A 5 29.93 28.38 -14.24
C LEU A 5 30.01 29.87 -14.67
N GLY A 6 28.85 30.56 -14.63
CA GLY A 6 28.80 32.05 -14.58
C GLY A 6 27.40 32.68 -14.43
N VAL A 7 27.02 33.05 -13.20
CA VAL A 7 25.87 33.95 -12.89
C VAL A 7 26.37 35.40 -12.80
N VAL A 8 25.75 36.36 -13.51
CA VAL A 8 25.82 37.80 -13.20
C VAL A 8 24.53 38.51 -13.65
N ALA A 9 23.95 39.35 -12.78
CA ALA A 9 22.87 40.28 -13.11
C ALA A 9 23.37 41.75 -13.06
N VAL A 10 22.98 42.61 -14.02
CA VAL A 10 23.17 44.08 -13.94
C VAL A 10 22.03 44.87 -14.63
N VAL A 11 21.23 45.54 -13.79
CA VAL A 11 20.67 46.92 -13.85
C VAL A 11 20.33 47.62 -15.18
N VAL A 12 19.10 48.15 -15.18
CA VAL A 12 18.39 49.12 -16.05
C VAL A 12 19.16 50.37 -16.53
N ALA A 13 18.87 50.84 -17.75
CA ALA A 13 18.92 52.26 -18.14
C ALA A 13 17.83 52.62 -19.18
N VAL A 14 17.19 53.80 -19.04
CA VAL A 14 16.09 54.30 -19.89
C VAL A 14 16.53 55.53 -20.71
N ALA A 15 16.10 55.64 -21.97
CA ALA A 15 16.04 56.90 -22.73
C ALA A 15 14.95 56.87 -23.82
N VAL A 16 14.32 58.01 -24.11
CA VAL A 16 13.06 58.14 -24.87
C VAL A 16 13.13 59.23 -25.95
N ALA A 17 12.28 59.10 -26.99
CA ALA A 17 11.91 60.06 -28.07
C ALA A 17 12.89 60.21 -29.26
N GLY A 18 12.42 60.43 -30.51
CA GLY A 18 11.04 60.43 -31.02
C GLY A 18 10.87 61.07 -32.42
N LEU A 19 9.63 61.10 -32.93
CA LEU A 19 9.07 61.86 -34.07
C LEU A 19 9.20 61.33 -35.53
N ALA A 20 8.05 60.94 -36.09
CA ALA A 20 7.69 61.02 -37.53
C ALA A 20 6.90 62.35 -37.78
N PRO A 21 6.35 62.71 -39.00
CA PRO A 21 5.19 61.99 -39.58
C PRO A 21 4.90 62.11 -41.12
N GLY A 22 3.99 61.25 -41.61
CA GLY A 22 2.88 61.63 -42.52
C GLY A 22 2.89 61.13 -43.99
N ALA A 23 1.75 60.88 -44.66
CA ALA A 23 0.35 60.72 -44.20
C ALA A 23 -0.59 60.22 -45.34
N ALA A 24 -1.59 59.36 -45.01
CA ALA A 24 -2.93 59.15 -45.64
C ALA A 24 -3.38 57.66 -45.52
N ALA A 25 -4.65 57.26 -45.35
CA ALA A 25 -5.86 57.85 -44.74
C ALA A 25 -6.88 56.71 -44.45
N HIS A 26 -7.74 56.82 -43.42
CA HIS A 26 -8.60 55.74 -42.88
C HIS A 26 -9.92 55.47 -43.66
N PRO A 27 -10.66 54.37 -43.34
CA PRO A 27 -11.68 54.46 -42.28
C PRO A 27 -11.76 53.26 -41.28
N ALA A 28 -12.14 53.59 -40.04
CA ALA A 28 -12.87 52.81 -39.01
C ALA A 28 -12.33 51.47 -38.44
N ASP A 29 -12.09 51.49 -37.13
CA ASP A 29 -12.27 50.44 -36.11
C ASP A 29 -11.77 49.01 -36.36
N ALA A 30 -10.51 48.78 -35.96
CA ALA A 30 -10.07 47.52 -35.35
C ALA A 30 -9.13 47.84 -34.18
N GLN A 31 -9.42 47.33 -32.99
CA GLN A 31 -8.46 47.33 -31.87
C GLN A 31 -7.31 46.38 -32.21
N PRO A 32 -6.07 46.62 -31.72
CA PRO A 32 -5.01 45.63 -31.85
C PRO A 32 -5.42 44.37 -31.09
N VAL A 33 -5.57 43.26 -31.81
CA VAL A 33 -5.69 41.93 -31.21
C VAL A 33 -4.38 41.67 -30.47
N GLN A 34 -4.46 41.53 -29.15
CA GLN A 34 -3.33 41.05 -28.35
C GLN A 34 -2.98 39.63 -28.84
N PRO A 35 -1.69 39.23 -28.83
CA PRO A 35 -1.36 37.83 -29.03
C PRO A 35 -2.13 37.01 -28.00
N ALA A 36 -2.80 35.94 -28.44
CA ALA A 36 -3.44 35.02 -27.53
C ALA A 36 -2.36 34.45 -26.60
N GLN A 37 -2.64 34.43 -25.30
CA GLN A 37 -1.86 33.64 -24.36
C GLN A 37 -2.01 32.15 -24.77
N PRO A 38 -0.96 31.32 -24.65
CA PRO A 38 -1.15 29.88 -24.73
C PRO A 38 -2.21 29.48 -23.69
N ALA A 39 -3.11 28.58 -24.08
CA ALA A 39 -4.00 27.95 -23.11
C ALA A 39 -3.17 26.89 -22.37
N ASP A 40 -3.11 26.99 -21.05
CA ASP A 40 -2.60 25.91 -20.21
C ASP A 40 -3.39 24.62 -20.53
N ILE A 41 -2.74 23.45 -20.47
CA ILE A 41 -3.46 22.17 -20.52
C ILE A 41 -4.41 22.16 -19.33
N GLN A 42 -5.70 22.33 -19.59
CA GLN A 42 -6.70 22.26 -18.53
C GLN A 42 -6.83 20.80 -18.11
N ALA A 43 -6.79 20.53 -16.81
CA ALA A 43 -7.21 19.25 -16.27
C ALA A 43 -8.72 19.12 -16.49
N VAL A 44 -9.11 18.53 -17.63
CA VAL A 44 -10.50 18.25 -18.00
C VAL A 44 -10.82 16.78 -17.71
N GLN A 45 -12.02 16.58 -17.18
CA GLN A 45 -12.64 15.33 -16.74
C GLN A 45 -12.12 14.03 -17.38
N ALA A 46 -11.51 13.18 -16.55
CA ALA A 46 -11.45 11.73 -16.74
C ALA A 46 -11.70 11.00 -15.40
N ALA A 47 -12.82 11.32 -14.74
CA ALA A 47 -13.25 10.65 -13.50
C ALA A 47 -13.78 9.22 -13.73
N GLY A 48 -13.83 8.76 -14.99
CA GLY A 48 -13.82 7.36 -15.38
C GLY A 48 -12.65 7.15 -16.32
N GLY A 49 -11.77 6.18 -16.02
CA GLY A 49 -10.75 5.75 -16.96
C GLY A 49 -11.37 5.11 -18.20
N PHE A 50 -10.59 4.98 -19.28
CA PHE A 50 -11.08 4.42 -20.54
C PHE A 50 -11.70 3.03 -20.35
N VAL A 51 -12.92 2.83 -20.86
CA VAL A 51 -13.73 1.63 -20.58
C VAL A 51 -13.16 0.35 -21.22
N ASP A 52 -12.25 0.50 -22.18
CA ASP A 52 -11.50 -0.58 -22.84
C ASP A 52 -10.08 -0.80 -22.29
N VAL A 53 -9.69 -0.08 -21.23
CA VAL A 53 -8.41 -0.24 -20.51
C VAL A 53 -8.67 -0.85 -19.13
N THR A 54 -9.16 -2.09 -19.13
CA THR A 54 -9.55 -2.82 -17.92
C THR A 54 -8.39 -3.49 -17.18
N GLY A 55 -7.20 -3.57 -17.79
CA GLY A 55 -6.01 -4.17 -17.17
C GLY A 55 -4.82 -4.32 -18.13
N GLY A 56 -3.79 -5.04 -17.70
CA GLY A 56 -2.62 -5.42 -18.51
C GLY A 56 -1.39 -4.53 -18.37
N VAL A 57 -0.26 -5.00 -18.91
CA VAL A 57 1.09 -4.43 -18.71
C VAL A 57 1.28 -2.97 -19.14
N HIS A 58 0.35 -2.43 -19.94
CA HIS A 58 0.37 -1.06 -20.41
C HIS A 58 -0.55 -0.13 -19.61
N LYS A 59 -1.47 -0.65 -18.79
CA LYS A 59 -2.47 0.17 -18.07
C LYS A 59 -1.84 1.24 -17.17
N PRO A 60 -0.81 0.98 -16.33
CA PRO A 60 -0.20 2.01 -15.49
C PRO A 60 0.38 3.18 -16.31
N ALA A 61 0.93 2.89 -17.48
CA ALA A 61 1.46 3.92 -18.39
C ALA A 61 0.36 4.71 -19.11
N ILE A 62 -0.79 4.09 -19.37
CA ILE A 62 -1.96 4.78 -19.93
C ILE A 62 -2.57 5.69 -18.85
N ASP A 63 -2.82 5.18 -17.64
CA ASP A 63 -3.42 5.95 -16.55
C ASP A 63 -2.57 7.20 -16.21
N ALA A 64 -1.27 7.03 -15.98
CA ALA A 64 -0.34 8.12 -15.62
C ALA A 64 -0.18 9.21 -16.71
N LEU A 65 -0.50 8.90 -17.98
CA LEU A 65 -0.53 9.87 -19.07
C LEU A 65 -1.92 10.46 -19.29
N ALA A 66 -2.99 9.73 -18.95
CA ALA A 66 -4.37 10.22 -18.99
C ALA A 66 -4.60 11.31 -17.93
N GLU A 67 -4.07 11.14 -16.72
CA GLU A 67 -4.08 12.14 -15.63
C GLU A 67 -3.44 13.47 -16.05
N ARG A 68 -2.53 13.45 -17.02
CA ARG A 68 -1.84 14.63 -17.59
C ARG A 68 -2.58 15.24 -18.78
N GLY A 69 -3.80 14.78 -19.09
CA GLY A 69 -4.59 15.23 -20.24
C GLY A 69 -3.99 14.84 -21.61
N LEU A 70 -2.96 13.98 -21.66
CA LEU A 70 -2.15 13.78 -22.86
C LEU A 70 -2.98 13.33 -24.07
N PHE A 71 -4.01 12.53 -23.82
CA PHE A 71 -4.81 11.88 -24.85
C PHE A 71 -5.99 12.74 -25.35
N GLU A 72 -6.30 13.86 -24.71
CA GLU A 72 -7.56 14.61 -24.94
C GLU A 72 -7.80 14.93 -26.42
N GLY A 73 -8.92 14.43 -26.96
CA GLY A 73 -9.33 14.62 -28.34
C GLY A 73 -8.70 13.65 -29.35
N THR A 74 -7.83 12.74 -28.91
CA THR A 74 -7.16 11.69 -29.70
C THR A 74 -7.69 10.27 -29.41
N GLU A 75 -8.79 10.16 -28.68
CA GLU A 75 -9.56 8.95 -28.40
C GLU A 75 -10.14 8.36 -29.69
N CYS A 76 -10.40 7.05 -29.70
CA CYS A 76 -11.06 6.39 -30.83
C CYS A 76 -12.60 6.42 -30.73
N GLY A 77 -13.13 6.81 -29.56
CA GLY A 77 -14.54 6.94 -29.26
C GLY A 77 -14.74 7.63 -27.89
N GLU A 78 -16.00 7.85 -27.52
CA GLU A 78 -16.37 8.35 -26.18
C GLU A 78 -15.88 7.34 -25.13
N ASP A 79 -15.06 7.81 -24.19
CA ASP A 79 -14.38 7.04 -23.13
C ASP A 79 -13.55 5.81 -23.61
N MET A 80 -13.04 5.81 -24.85
CA MET A 80 -12.33 4.67 -25.47
C MET A 80 -10.89 5.01 -25.87
N PHE A 81 -9.91 4.27 -25.34
CA PHE A 81 -8.49 4.45 -25.65
C PHE A 81 -8.05 3.74 -26.93
N CYS A 82 -8.66 2.62 -27.28
CA CYS A 82 -8.22 1.64 -28.28
C CYS A 82 -6.74 1.23 -28.10
N PRO A 83 -6.39 0.45 -27.05
CA PRO A 83 -5.00 0.11 -26.75
C PRO A 83 -4.29 -0.66 -27.87
N GLY A 84 -5.01 -1.51 -28.61
CA GLY A 84 -4.48 -2.33 -29.71
C GLY A 84 -4.40 -1.65 -31.07
N ASP A 85 -4.91 -0.42 -31.23
CA ASP A 85 -4.88 0.28 -32.51
C ASP A 85 -3.45 0.75 -32.86
N GLU A 86 -3.09 0.70 -34.14
CA GLU A 86 -1.78 1.13 -34.63
C GLU A 86 -1.59 2.65 -34.47
N MET A 87 -0.49 3.06 -33.85
CA MET A 87 -0.12 4.45 -33.65
C MET A 87 0.08 5.18 -34.98
N LYS A 88 -0.80 6.14 -35.27
CA LYS A 88 -0.74 6.98 -36.49
C LYS A 88 0.21 8.13 -36.29
N ARG A 89 0.89 8.55 -37.37
CA ARG A 89 1.85 9.66 -37.34
C ARG A 89 1.24 10.97 -36.82
N TRP A 90 -0.03 11.26 -37.12
CA TRP A 90 -0.70 12.44 -36.55
C TRP A 90 -0.91 12.32 -35.04
N THR A 91 -1.31 11.14 -34.53
CA THR A 91 -1.58 10.92 -33.11
C THR A 91 -0.29 11.00 -32.30
N MET A 92 0.78 10.37 -32.80
CA MET A 92 2.12 10.45 -32.24
C MET A 92 2.62 11.90 -32.18
N ALA A 93 2.33 12.74 -33.18
CA ALA A 93 2.70 14.15 -33.16
C ALA A 93 1.99 14.95 -32.06
N VAL A 94 0.69 14.68 -31.83
CA VAL A 94 -0.06 15.30 -30.72
C VAL A 94 0.54 14.89 -29.38
N TRP A 95 0.76 13.58 -29.16
CA TRP A 95 1.27 13.08 -27.89
C TRP A 95 2.68 13.58 -27.60
N LEU A 96 3.60 13.54 -28.58
CA LEU A 96 4.97 14.03 -28.38
C LEU A 96 5.03 15.54 -28.11
N VAL A 97 4.27 16.36 -28.85
CA VAL A 97 4.26 17.82 -28.62
C VAL A 97 3.71 18.15 -27.23
N ARG A 98 2.63 17.49 -26.79
CA ARG A 98 2.09 17.67 -25.43
C ARG A 98 3.06 17.24 -24.33
N VAL A 99 3.83 16.16 -24.54
CA VAL A 99 4.90 15.75 -23.61
C VAL A 99 6.02 16.79 -23.53
N LEU A 100 6.41 17.40 -24.66
CA LEU A 100 7.61 18.24 -24.73
C LEU A 100 7.37 19.72 -24.41
N ASP A 101 6.21 20.27 -24.80
CA ASP A 101 5.87 21.68 -24.56
C ASP A 101 5.04 21.88 -23.27
N GLU A 102 4.49 20.81 -22.67
CA GLU A 102 3.53 20.83 -21.55
C GLU A 102 2.32 21.79 -21.75
N ALA A 103 2.07 22.16 -23.01
CA ALA A 103 1.08 23.15 -23.44
C ALA A 103 0.60 22.84 -24.88
N GLU A 104 -0.57 23.38 -25.26
CA GLU A 104 -1.04 23.30 -26.64
C GLU A 104 -0.24 24.25 -27.56
N PRO A 105 0.21 23.79 -28.75
CA PRO A 105 1.04 24.58 -29.65
C PRO A 105 0.26 25.76 -30.28
N ALA A 106 0.98 26.83 -30.59
CA ALA A 106 0.40 28.00 -31.24
C ALA A 106 -0.26 27.64 -32.59
N ALA A 107 -1.44 28.20 -32.85
CA ALA A 107 -2.23 27.87 -34.03
C ALA A 107 -1.49 28.18 -35.35
N ALA A 108 -1.22 27.14 -36.14
CA ALA A 108 -0.68 27.24 -37.49
C ALA A 108 -1.78 27.41 -38.55
N THR A 109 -1.48 28.09 -39.66
CA THR A 109 -2.43 28.37 -40.76
C THR A 109 -1.95 27.95 -42.15
N GLU A 110 -0.69 27.55 -42.27
CA GLU A 110 -0.05 26.98 -43.46
C GLU A 110 0.74 25.74 -43.02
N SER A 111 0.90 24.75 -43.90
CA SER A 111 1.73 23.56 -43.62
C SER A 111 3.00 23.56 -44.47
N SER A 112 4.10 23.09 -43.89
CA SER A 112 5.32 22.73 -44.62
C SER A 112 5.17 21.42 -45.43
N PHE A 113 4.16 20.59 -45.12
CA PHE A 113 3.92 19.29 -45.75
C PHE A 113 2.78 19.36 -46.79
N ALA A 114 3.04 18.85 -48.00
CA ALA A 114 2.12 18.95 -49.13
C ALA A 114 0.86 18.06 -49.04
N ASP A 115 0.76 17.21 -48.01
CA ASP A 115 -0.36 16.31 -47.73
C ASP A 115 -1.07 16.62 -46.39
N VAL A 116 -0.77 17.77 -45.77
CA VAL A 116 -1.48 18.28 -44.59
C VAL A 116 -2.08 19.64 -44.98
N ASP A 117 -3.41 19.73 -44.95
CA ASP A 117 -4.13 20.95 -45.33
C ASP A 117 -4.44 21.86 -44.12
N ALA A 118 -4.79 23.11 -44.40
CA ALA A 118 -5.13 24.12 -43.40
C ALA A 118 -6.42 23.84 -42.60
N GLY A 119 -7.19 22.81 -42.96
CA GLY A 119 -8.34 22.30 -42.21
C GLY A 119 -8.02 21.11 -41.32
N ASN A 120 -6.79 20.59 -41.33
CA ASN A 120 -6.37 19.51 -40.44
C ASN A 120 -6.33 20.02 -39.00
N ARG A 121 -7.17 19.45 -38.12
CA ARG A 121 -7.28 19.84 -36.69
C ARG A 121 -5.98 19.72 -35.90
N TRP A 122 -5.00 18.95 -36.40
CA TRP A 122 -3.70 18.71 -35.77
C TRP A 122 -2.53 19.41 -36.46
N LEU A 123 -2.80 20.32 -37.41
CA LEU A 123 -1.78 21.05 -38.16
C LEU A 123 -0.72 21.69 -37.23
N ALA A 124 -1.14 22.37 -36.17
CA ALA A 124 -0.23 23.02 -35.22
C ALA A 124 0.76 22.03 -34.56
N HIS A 125 0.30 20.84 -34.20
CA HIS A 125 1.14 19.78 -33.62
C HIS A 125 2.10 19.18 -34.66
N ILE A 126 1.65 19.01 -35.91
CA ILE A 126 2.48 18.48 -37.00
C ILE A 126 3.61 19.44 -37.37
N GLU A 127 3.31 20.74 -37.49
CA GLU A 127 4.34 21.76 -37.74
C GLU A 127 5.26 21.90 -36.52
N ARG A 128 4.74 21.89 -35.29
CA ARG A 128 5.55 21.97 -34.08
C ARG A 128 6.55 20.80 -33.96
N LEU A 129 6.14 19.58 -34.30
CA LEU A 129 7.03 18.42 -34.34
C LEU A 129 8.14 18.56 -35.41
N ALA A 130 7.89 19.33 -36.48
CA ALA A 130 8.89 19.62 -37.51
C ALA A 130 9.81 20.79 -37.10
N GLU A 131 9.30 21.81 -36.40
CA GLU A 131 10.10 22.89 -35.79
C GLU A 131 11.10 22.36 -34.76
N LEU A 132 10.72 21.32 -33.99
CA LEU A 132 11.57 20.61 -33.05
C LEU A 132 12.58 19.65 -33.73
N GLU A 133 12.63 19.61 -35.08
CA GLU A 133 13.46 18.73 -35.92
C GLU A 133 13.26 17.21 -35.69
N ILE A 134 12.29 16.81 -34.86
CA ILE A 134 11.93 15.42 -34.56
C ILE A 134 11.48 14.69 -35.83
N THR A 135 10.69 15.34 -36.70
CA THR A 135 10.24 14.78 -37.98
C THR A 135 10.76 15.54 -39.20
N GLN A 136 11.11 14.79 -40.25
CA GLN A 136 11.39 15.34 -41.60
C GLN A 136 10.32 14.90 -42.62
N GLY A 137 9.18 14.38 -42.13
CA GLY A 137 8.16 13.77 -42.96
C GLY A 137 8.40 12.30 -43.32
N CYS A 138 7.56 11.76 -44.20
CA CYS A 138 7.63 10.41 -44.75
C CYS A 138 8.24 10.35 -46.17
N LEU A 139 8.20 11.48 -46.90
CA LEU A 139 8.72 11.66 -48.24
C LEU A 139 9.26 13.09 -48.35
N VAL A 140 10.34 13.27 -49.11
CA VAL A 140 11.07 14.54 -49.24
C VAL A 140 10.82 15.29 -50.55
N ASP A 141 10.23 14.64 -51.56
CA ASP A 141 9.85 15.27 -52.84
C ASP A 141 8.57 14.62 -53.44
N PRO A 142 7.41 15.30 -53.39
CA PRO A 142 7.16 16.50 -52.58
C PRO A 142 7.28 16.15 -51.09
N LEU A 143 7.65 17.15 -50.26
CA LEU A 143 7.71 17.00 -48.81
C LEU A 143 6.32 16.63 -48.26
N ARG A 144 6.21 15.54 -47.50
CA ARG A 144 4.94 15.01 -46.96
C ARG A 144 5.09 14.45 -45.56
N PHE A 145 4.05 14.56 -44.75
CA PHE A 145 3.99 14.04 -43.40
C PHE A 145 3.44 12.61 -43.32
N CYS A 146 2.53 12.21 -44.23
CA CYS A 146 1.76 10.96 -44.18
C CYS A 146 0.98 10.76 -42.85
N PRO A 147 0.02 11.64 -42.49
CA PRO A 147 -0.63 11.62 -41.18
C PRO A 147 -1.25 10.27 -40.78
N ASP A 148 -1.96 9.61 -41.70
CA ASP A 148 -2.68 8.35 -41.45
C ASP A 148 -1.82 7.08 -41.58
N ARG A 149 -0.52 7.23 -41.88
CA ARG A 149 0.38 6.09 -41.90
C ARG A 149 0.72 5.70 -40.46
N SER A 150 0.71 4.40 -40.19
CA SER A 150 1.20 3.84 -38.93
C SER A 150 2.71 4.05 -38.79
N VAL A 151 3.16 4.16 -37.55
CA VAL A 151 4.57 4.25 -37.17
C VAL A 151 5.06 2.84 -36.82
N ASN A 152 6.19 2.41 -37.39
CA ASN A 152 6.83 1.15 -36.99
C ASN A 152 7.84 1.37 -35.84
N ARG A 153 8.26 0.30 -35.19
CA ARG A 153 9.13 0.35 -34.01
C ARG A 153 10.47 1.03 -34.31
N ALA A 154 11.06 0.81 -35.49
CA ALA A 154 12.29 1.48 -35.91
C ALA A 154 12.13 3.01 -36.06
N GLU A 155 11.05 3.46 -36.71
CA GLU A 155 10.75 4.89 -36.85
C GLU A 155 10.45 5.54 -35.49
N MET A 156 9.70 4.85 -34.63
CA MET A 156 9.40 5.28 -33.27
C MET A 156 10.67 5.46 -32.44
N ALA A 157 11.68 4.58 -32.58
CA ALA A 157 12.97 4.76 -31.91
C ALA A 157 13.63 6.10 -32.28
N THR A 158 13.59 6.49 -33.56
CA THR A 158 14.09 7.80 -34.00
C THR A 158 13.24 8.98 -33.54
N PHE A 159 11.92 8.81 -33.39
CA PHE A 159 11.08 9.87 -32.82
C PHE A 159 11.35 10.09 -31.34
N LEU A 160 11.55 9.03 -30.56
CA LEU A 160 11.81 9.11 -29.12
C LEU A 160 13.25 9.55 -28.82
N GLU A 161 14.25 9.09 -29.56
CA GLU A 161 15.64 9.56 -29.41
C GLU A 161 15.76 11.07 -29.62
N ARG A 162 15.13 11.61 -30.68
CA ARG A 162 15.11 13.07 -30.93
C ARG A 162 14.25 13.86 -29.96
N ALA A 163 13.15 13.28 -29.46
CA ALA A 163 12.28 13.95 -28.51
C ALA A 163 12.95 14.13 -27.15
N PHE A 164 13.71 13.13 -26.69
CA PHE A 164 14.29 13.09 -25.36
C PHE A 164 15.82 13.30 -25.31
N ASP A 165 16.47 13.62 -26.44
CA ASP A 165 17.92 13.83 -26.59
C ASP A 165 18.74 12.68 -25.98
N LEU A 166 18.37 11.44 -26.33
CA LEU A 166 18.91 10.23 -25.70
C LEU A 166 20.39 10.00 -26.07
N GLU A 167 21.21 9.69 -25.07
CA GLU A 167 22.64 9.42 -25.29
C GLU A 167 22.87 8.19 -26.19
N ALA A 168 23.80 8.32 -27.13
CA ALA A 168 24.20 7.22 -28.01
C ALA A 168 24.85 6.08 -27.21
N ALA A 169 24.41 4.85 -27.48
CA ALA A 169 24.81 3.65 -26.73
C ALA A 169 25.58 2.64 -27.59
N ASP A 170 26.23 1.68 -26.92
CA ASP A 170 26.75 0.47 -27.55
C ASP A 170 25.61 -0.47 -28.00
N PRO A 171 25.82 -1.36 -28.99
CA PRO A 171 24.77 -2.20 -29.55
C PRO A 171 24.04 -3.07 -28.52
N ALA A 172 22.71 -2.98 -28.45
CA ALA A 172 21.87 -3.56 -27.40
C ALA A 172 21.57 -5.07 -27.55
N GLY A 173 22.32 -5.78 -28.39
CA GLY A 173 22.25 -7.24 -28.56
C GLY A 173 21.00 -7.77 -29.27
N PHE A 174 20.24 -6.93 -29.99
CA PHE A 174 19.08 -7.40 -30.75
C PHE A 174 19.49 -8.11 -32.05
N ALA A 175 19.05 -9.36 -32.22
CA ALA A 175 19.43 -10.22 -33.35
C ALA A 175 18.83 -9.80 -34.71
N ASP A 176 17.91 -8.83 -34.74
CA ASP A 176 17.16 -8.39 -35.92
C ASP A 176 17.29 -6.89 -36.23
N THR A 177 18.13 -6.14 -35.51
CA THR A 177 18.41 -4.72 -35.79
C THR A 177 19.60 -4.49 -36.71
N ALA A 178 20.49 -5.48 -36.86
CA ALA A 178 21.73 -5.37 -37.60
C ALA A 178 21.55 -4.87 -39.05
N GLY A 179 22.07 -3.67 -39.33
CA GLY A 179 21.96 -3.03 -40.65
C GLY A 179 20.64 -2.31 -40.90
N ASN A 180 19.79 -2.14 -39.88
CA ASN A 180 18.65 -1.24 -39.94
C ASN A 180 19.15 0.22 -39.85
N PHE A 181 18.54 1.13 -40.61
CA PHE A 181 18.93 2.55 -40.59
C PHE A 181 18.75 3.23 -39.21
N HIS A 182 17.87 2.68 -38.38
CA HIS A 182 17.51 3.20 -37.05
C HIS A 182 18.24 2.48 -35.90
N GLU A 183 19.18 1.57 -36.19
CA GLU A 183 19.87 0.70 -35.20
C GLU A 183 20.41 1.48 -33.99
N ALA A 184 21.22 2.52 -34.20
CA ALA A 184 21.79 3.34 -33.12
C ALA A 184 20.73 4.00 -32.20
N ASN A 185 19.55 4.34 -32.74
CA ASN A 185 18.47 4.95 -31.96
C ASN A 185 17.72 3.88 -31.15
N ILE A 186 17.63 2.65 -31.69
CA ILE A 186 17.08 1.49 -30.97
C ILE A 186 17.99 1.13 -29.78
N ASP A 187 19.31 1.19 -29.98
CA ASP A 187 20.31 0.97 -28.93
C ASP A 187 20.21 2.02 -27.82
N ALA A 188 20.09 3.31 -28.19
CA ALA A 188 19.87 4.41 -27.23
C ALA A 188 18.58 4.21 -26.39
N LEU A 189 17.47 3.78 -27.01
CA LEU A 189 16.23 3.46 -26.29
C LEU A 189 16.37 2.27 -25.34
N ALA A 190 17.21 1.29 -25.67
CA ALA A 190 17.45 0.13 -24.80
C ALA A 190 18.37 0.49 -23.64
N ALA A 191 19.38 1.33 -23.85
CA ALA A 191 20.25 1.85 -22.80
C ALA A 191 19.48 2.77 -21.83
N ALA A 192 18.59 3.62 -22.33
CA ALA A 192 17.63 4.38 -21.54
C ALA A 192 16.53 3.52 -20.87
N ARG A 193 16.57 2.18 -21.06
CA ARG A 193 15.59 1.18 -20.60
C ARG A 193 14.12 1.47 -20.98
N ILE A 194 13.90 2.27 -22.02
CA ILE A 194 12.57 2.55 -22.59
C ILE A 194 12.00 1.27 -23.22
N THR A 195 12.85 0.45 -23.84
CA THR A 195 12.46 -0.80 -24.52
C THR A 195 13.33 -2.00 -24.15
N ALA A 196 12.69 -3.16 -24.00
CA ALA A 196 13.35 -4.46 -23.84
C ALA A 196 13.33 -5.29 -25.15
N GLY A 197 12.76 -4.75 -26.24
CA GLY A 197 12.49 -5.48 -27.47
C GLY A 197 11.07 -6.03 -27.58
N CYS A 198 10.87 -7.01 -28.46
CA CYS A 198 9.63 -7.73 -28.72
C CYS A 198 9.70 -9.23 -28.32
N ALA A 199 10.91 -9.77 -28.17
CA ALA A 199 11.16 -11.14 -27.74
C ALA A 199 12.53 -11.22 -27.04
N SER A 200 12.66 -12.12 -26.06
CA SER A 200 13.90 -12.38 -25.32
C SER A 200 14.75 -13.49 -25.93
N GLU A 201 14.15 -14.50 -26.59
CA GLU A 201 14.85 -15.70 -27.07
C GLU A 201 14.50 -16.03 -28.54
N PRO A 202 15.41 -15.76 -29.51
CA PRO A 202 16.54 -14.84 -29.39
C PRO A 202 16.06 -13.40 -29.17
N ARG A 203 16.88 -12.60 -28.48
CA ARG A 203 16.59 -11.20 -28.17
C ARG A 203 16.37 -10.42 -29.46
N ARG A 204 15.18 -9.85 -29.65
CA ARG A 204 14.75 -9.16 -30.88
C ARG A 204 14.00 -7.89 -30.57
N TYR A 205 14.12 -6.91 -31.46
CA TYR A 205 13.45 -5.62 -31.38
C TYR A 205 12.15 -5.54 -32.20
N CYS A 206 12.06 -6.33 -33.29
CA CYS A 206 10.99 -6.30 -34.30
C CYS A 206 10.86 -4.92 -34.99
N PRO A 207 11.91 -4.39 -35.64
CA PRO A 207 11.94 -3.03 -36.18
C PRO A 207 10.79 -2.69 -37.16
N ASP A 208 10.36 -3.67 -37.96
CA ASP A 208 9.33 -3.47 -39.00
C ASP A 208 7.88 -3.55 -38.48
N GLN A 209 7.66 -3.98 -37.23
CA GLN A 209 6.29 -4.08 -36.68
C GLN A 209 5.69 -2.70 -36.38
N PRO A 210 4.38 -2.49 -36.60
CA PRO A 210 3.69 -1.28 -36.17
C PRO A 210 3.69 -1.20 -34.64
N VAL A 211 3.79 0.03 -34.11
CA VAL A 211 3.63 0.31 -32.68
C VAL A 211 2.15 0.48 -32.37
N THR A 212 1.64 -0.18 -31.34
CA THR A 212 0.28 0.05 -30.83
C THR A 212 0.18 1.29 -29.94
N ARG A 213 -1.02 1.83 -29.74
CA ARG A 213 -1.26 2.96 -28.83
C ARG A 213 -0.84 2.66 -27.39
N ALA A 214 -1.06 1.44 -26.90
CA ALA A 214 -0.64 1.01 -25.57
C ALA A 214 0.88 0.89 -25.41
N GLU A 215 1.58 0.37 -26.43
CA GLU A 215 3.05 0.37 -26.45
C GLU A 215 3.61 1.79 -26.47
N MET A 216 3.07 2.70 -27.30
CA MET A 216 3.52 4.09 -27.36
C MET A 216 3.33 4.81 -26.02
N ALA A 217 2.20 4.61 -25.33
CA ALA A 217 1.99 5.13 -23.98
C ALA A 217 3.05 4.59 -23.00
N THR A 218 3.39 3.30 -23.09
CA THR A 218 4.44 2.69 -22.26
C THR A 218 5.82 3.25 -22.53
N PHE A 219 6.17 3.51 -23.80
CA PHE A 219 7.46 4.12 -24.15
C PHE A 219 7.56 5.56 -23.65
N LEU A 220 6.49 6.36 -23.76
CA LEU A 220 6.44 7.71 -23.22
C LEU A 220 6.50 7.73 -21.69
N ALA A 221 5.72 6.89 -21.00
CA ALA A 221 5.72 6.81 -19.55
C ALA A 221 7.08 6.39 -18.98
N ARG A 222 7.80 5.47 -19.65
CA ARG A 222 9.18 5.10 -19.29
C ARG A 222 10.18 6.22 -19.53
N ALA A 223 10.10 6.91 -20.68
CA ALA A 223 10.96 8.06 -20.97
C ALA A 223 10.78 9.22 -19.96
N LEU A 224 9.57 9.33 -19.39
CA LEU A 224 9.22 10.30 -18.34
C LEU A 224 9.41 9.78 -16.90
N GLY A 225 9.86 8.53 -16.71
CA GLY A 225 10.04 7.93 -15.37
C GLY A 225 8.76 7.73 -14.56
N LEU A 226 7.59 7.64 -15.21
CA LEU A 226 6.27 7.54 -14.56
C LEU A 226 5.86 6.11 -14.19
N VAL A 227 6.57 5.11 -14.69
CA VAL A 227 6.32 3.69 -14.42
C VAL A 227 7.63 2.97 -14.16
N GLU A 228 7.61 2.01 -13.23
CA GLU A 228 8.80 1.20 -12.93
C GLU A 228 9.25 0.38 -14.14
N ILE A 229 10.57 0.20 -14.23
CA ILE A 229 11.24 -0.43 -15.35
C ILE A 229 11.70 -1.83 -14.89
N PRO A 230 11.18 -2.93 -15.48
CA PRO A 230 11.65 -4.27 -15.16
C PRO A 230 13.14 -4.42 -15.42
N GLU A 231 13.89 -4.97 -14.47
CA GLU A 231 15.31 -5.22 -14.67
C GLU A 231 15.54 -6.32 -15.74
N PRO A 232 16.60 -6.19 -16.57
CA PRO A 232 16.88 -7.17 -17.60
C PRO A 232 17.35 -8.49 -17.01
N ALA A 233 17.00 -9.60 -17.66
CA ALA A 233 17.46 -10.94 -17.27
C ALA A 233 19.00 -11.04 -17.34
N PRO A 234 19.64 -11.77 -16.42
CA PRO A 234 21.09 -11.98 -16.44
C PRO A 234 21.51 -12.78 -17.68
N GLU A 235 22.61 -12.37 -18.31
CA GLU A 235 23.15 -13.08 -19.47
C GLU A 235 23.74 -14.45 -19.05
N PRO A 236 23.62 -15.49 -19.90
CA PRO A 236 24.21 -16.79 -19.61
C PRO A 236 25.74 -16.71 -19.64
N ALA A 237 26.39 -17.28 -18.62
CA ALA A 237 27.84 -17.27 -18.51
C ALA A 237 28.51 -18.10 -19.62
N ASP A 238 29.50 -17.51 -20.29
CA ASP A 238 30.39 -18.23 -21.21
C ASP A 238 31.26 -19.25 -20.44
N ASP A 239 31.18 -20.52 -20.84
CA ASP A 239 32.04 -21.62 -20.36
C ASP A 239 33.33 -21.68 -21.19
N ASP A 240 34.32 -20.87 -20.80
CA ASP A 240 35.71 -21.05 -21.20
C ASP A 240 36.56 -21.35 -19.95
N THR A 241 36.61 -22.64 -19.61
CA THR A 241 37.53 -23.19 -18.61
C THR A 241 38.86 -23.55 -19.25
N ASP A 242 39.95 -22.82 -18.92
CA ASP A 242 41.31 -23.37 -19.02
C ASP A 242 42.35 -22.60 -18.16
N ASP A 243 43.37 -23.36 -17.76
CA ASP A 243 44.67 -22.99 -17.18
C ASP A 243 44.77 -22.36 -15.77
N ALA A 244 45.38 -23.16 -14.87
CA ALA A 244 45.90 -22.76 -13.56
C ALA A 244 47.41 -22.53 -13.60
N GLU A 245 47.96 -21.71 -12.67
CA GLU A 245 49.05 -22.07 -11.74
C GLU A 245 49.59 -20.83 -10.97
N ASP A 246 49.86 -21.03 -9.66
CA ASP A 246 50.83 -20.38 -8.74
C ASP A 246 51.19 -18.87 -8.85
N ASP A 247 50.96 -18.09 -7.77
CA ASP A 247 51.99 -17.83 -6.72
C ASP A 247 51.54 -16.81 -5.62
N ASP A 248 52.21 -16.89 -4.46
CA ASP A 248 51.96 -16.23 -3.16
C ASP A 248 51.63 -14.69 -3.06
N ALA A 249 50.86 -14.38 -2.00
CA ALA A 249 50.99 -13.25 -1.04
C ALA A 249 49.99 -12.05 -1.06
N ASP A 250 49.43 -11.80 0.13
CA ASP A 250 48.89 -10.55 0.71
C ASP A 250 47.84 -9.72 -0.09
N ALA A 251 46.56 -9.97 0.18
CA ALA A 251 45.45 -9.02 -0.07
C ALA A 251 44.35 -9.13 1.01
N GLU A 252 43.54 -8.08 1.11
CA GLU A 252 42.58 -7.83 2.20
C GLU A 252 41.31 -8.70 2.13
N ALA A 253 40.53 -8.71 3.22
CA ALA A 253 39.32 -9.50 3.35
C ALA A 253 38.26 -9.13 2.28
N THR A 254 37.83 -10.12 1.51
CA THR A 254 36.56 -10.11 0.78
C THR A 254 35.55 -10.93 1.58
N GLU A 255 34.42 -10.31 1.92
CA GLU A 255 33.30 -11.04 2.52
C GLU A 255 32.66 -11.95 1.46
N GLU A 256 32.34 -13.19 1.84
CA GLU A 256 31.57 -14.09 0.97
C GLU A 256 30.15 -13.54 0.80
N ASP A 257 29.70 -13.41 -0.45
CA ASP A 257 28.32 -13.08 -0.80
C ASP A 257 27.40 -14.24 -0.39
N GLY A 258 26.91 -14.18 0.84
CA GLY A 258 25.91 -15.08 1.38
C GLY A 258 24.53 -14.76 0.80
N SER A 259 24.30 -15.11 -0.47
CA SER A 259 22.98 -15.02 -1.08
C SER A 259 22.01 -15.99 -0.38
N GLU A 260 21.22 -15.47 0.57
CA GLU A 260 20.14 -16.21 1.24
C GLU A 260 19.17 -16.82 0.20
N PRO A 261 18.69 -18.06 0.41
CA PRO A 261 17.79 -18.70 -0.54
C PRO A 261 16.44 -17.98 -0.60
N ALA A 262 15.95 -17.74 -1.81
CA ALA A 262 14.67 -17.05 -2.03
C ALA A 262 13.51 -17.77 -1.30
N THR A 263 12.69 -16.98 -0.59
CA THR A 263 11.42 -17.46 -0.05
C THR A 263 10.42 -17.63 -1.18
N LEU A 264 9.79 -18.80 -1.27
CA LEU A 264 8.92 -19.17 -2.38
C LEU A 264 7.56 -19.67 -1.87
N ILE A 265 6.51 -19.47 -2.67
CA ILE A 265 5.27 -20.23 -2.51
C ILE A 265 5.55 -21.66 -2.99
N THR A 266 5.27 -22.65 -2.14
CA THR A 266 5.49 -24.08 -2.44
C THR A 266 4.20 -24.78 -2.87
N THR A 267 3.06 -24.34 -2.33
CA THR A 267 1.73 -24.87 -2.62
C THR A 267 0.72 -23.73 -2.64
N VAL A 268 -0.25 -23.79 -3.55
CA VAL A 268 -1.51 -23.03 -3.47
C VAL A 268 -2.65 -24.03 -3.41
N VAL A 269 -3.66 -23.74 -2.59
CA VAL A 269 -4.91 -24.50 -2.49
C VAL A 269 -6.11 -23.56 -2.48
N THR A 270 -7.26 -24.07 -2.91
CA THR A 270 -8.52 -23.33 -3.03
C THR A 270 -9.64 -24.05 -2.30
N GLY A 271 -10.43 -23.30 -1.54
CA GLY A 271 -11.71 -23.74 -1.00
C GLY A 271 -12.88 -23.16 -1.80
N GLY A 272 -14.08 -23.14 -1.22
CA GLY A 272 -15.28 -22.73 -1.94
C GLY A 272 -15.29 -21.26 -2.37
N TYR A 273 -14.89 -20.37 -1.45
CA TYR A 273 -14.81 -18.91 -1.68
C TYR A 273 -13.55 -18.29 -1.07
N HIS A 274 -12.54 -19.11 -0.77
CA HIS A 274 -11.25 -18.66 -0.24
C HIS A 274 -10.11 -19.45 -0.87
N SER A 275 -8.89 -18.97 -0.67
CA SER A 275 -7.68 -19.55 -1.22
C SER A 275 -6.55 -19.41 -0.18
N CYS A 276 -5.60 -20.33 -0.19
CA CYS A 276 -4.45 -20.33 0.72
C CYS A 276 -3.15 -20.70 0.00
N ALA A 277 -2.04 -20.14 0.45
CA ALA A 277 -0.68 -20.46 -0.02
C ALA A 277 0.20 -20.92 1.14
N LEU A 278 1.00 -21.95 0.91
CA LEU A 278 2.07 -22.40 1.81
C LEU A 278 3.40 -21.82 1.34
N LEU A 279 4.13 -21.20 2.27
CA LEU A 279 5.44 -20.61 2.04
C LEU A 279 6.56 -21.60 2.39
N SER A 280 7.74 -21.44 1.78
CA SER A 280 8.88 -22.37 1.94
C SER A 280 9.41 -22.51 3.37
N TYR A 281 9.12 -21.54 4.26
CA TYR A 281 9.42 -21.60 5.70
C TYR A 281 8.24 -22.12 6.56
N GLY A 282 7.18 -22.62 5.92
CA GLY A 282 6.06 -23.30 6.55
C GLY A 282 4.94 -22.41 7.08
N ALA A 283 4.87 -21.12 6.72
CA ALA A 283 3.70 -20.30 7.04
C ALA A 283 2.58 -20.47 6.01
N ILE A 284 1.33 -20.43 6.46
CA ILE A 284 0.14 -20.40 5.61
C ILE A 284 -0.40 -18.97 5.56
N VAL A 285 -0.71 -18.48 4.35
CA VAL A 285 -1.39 -17.21 4.10
C VAL A 285 -2.68 -17.50 3.34
N CYS A 286 -3.82 -17.03 3.83
CA CYS A 286 -5.13 -17.21 3.18
C CYS A 286 -5.77 -15.87 2.84
N TRP A 287 -6.62 -15.86 1.83
CA TRP A 287 -7.38 -14.71 1.34
C TRP A 287 -8.74 -15.16 0.74
N GLY A 288 -9.63 -14.21 0.46
CA GLY A 288 -11.02 -14.49 0.07
C GLY A 288 -11.99 -14.40 1.24
N ASP A 289 -13.09 -15.16 1.18
CA ASP A 289 -14.11 -15.16 2.23
C ASP A 289 -13.55 -15.59 3.59
N ASN A 290 -14.08 -15.01 4.65
CA ASN A 290 -13.70 -15.30 6.03
C ASN A 290 -14.90 -15.39 6.99
N TYR A 291 -16.13 -15.61 6.47
CA TYR A 291 -17.34 -15.56 7.28
C TYR A 291 -17.32 -16.55 8.46
N TYR A 292 -16.71 -17.72 8.27
CA TYR A 292 -16.54 -18.76 9.30
C TYR A 292 -15.14 -18.77 9.92
N GLY A 293 -14.29 -17.78 9.61
CA GLY A 293 -12.89 -17.77 10.03
C GLY A 293 -11.96 -18.65 9.16
N GLN A 294 -12.42 -19.16 8.01
CA GLN A 294 -11.69 -20.14 7.21
C GLN A 294 -10.42 -19.62 6.52
N SER A 295 -10.33 -18.31 6.30
CA SER A 295 -9.11 -17.63 5.83
C SER A 295 -8.36 -16.88 6.95
N ALA A 296 -8.75 -17.09 8.21
CA ALA A 296 -7.99 -16.59 9.35
C ALA A 296 -6.57 -17.18 9.38
N ARG A 297 -5.63 -16.43 9.96
CA ARG A 297 -4.22 -16.86 10.09
C ARG A 297 -4.12 -18.04 11.05
N ALA A 298 -3.56 -19.14 10.55
CA ALA A 298 -3.18 -20.28 11.38
C ALA A 298 -1.84 -20.06 12.10
N GLU A 299 -1.78 -20.42 13.38
CA GLU A 299 -0.55 -20.39 14.18
C GLU A 299 0.25 -21.71 14.04
N GLY A 300 1.53 -21.57 13.73
CA GLY A 300 2.50 -22.67 13.66
C GLY A 300 3.29 -22.72 12.34
N SER A 301 4.07 -23.78 12.19
CA SER A 301 4.80 -24.11 10.96
C SER A 301 4.26 -25.40 10.35
N PHE A 302 4.04 -25.37 9.05
CA PHE A 302 3.29 -26.37 8.28
C PHE A 302 4.14 -26.95 7.14
N THR A 303 3.87 -28.22 6.81
CA THR A 303 4.48 -28.97 5.71
C THR A 303 3.51 -29.19 4.54
N ALA A 304 2.20 -29.12 4.81
CA ALA A 304 1.14 -29.15 3.82
C ALA A 304 -0.06 -28.31 4.28
N VAL A 305 -0.88 -27.87 3.32
CA VAL A 305 -2.16 -27.18 3.51
C VAL A 305 -3.19 -27.78 2.56
N THR A 306 -4.46 -27.82 2.99
CA THR A 306 -5.63 -28.20 2.19
C THR A 306 -6.79 -27.29 2.62
N ALA A 307 -7.64 -26.89 1.66
CA ALA A 307 -8.83 -26.10 1.91
C ALA A 307 -10.06 -26.92 1.53
N GLY A 308 -11.04 -26.95 2.42
CA GLY A 308 -12.39 -27.43 2.14
C GLY A 308 -13.30 -26.27 1.72
N THR A 309 -14.59 -26.52 1.54
CA THR A 309 -15.52 -25.46 1.09
C THR A 309 -15.60 -24.29 2.08
N PHE A 310 -15.59 -24.57 3.40
CA PHE A 310 -15.75 -23.56 4.47
C PHE A 310 -14.77 -23.72 5.65
N HIS A 311 -13.70 -24.49 5.48
CA HIS A 311 -12.64 -24.67 6.48
C HIS A 311 -11.29 -24.92 5.81
N THR A 312 -10.21 -24.79 6.57
CA THR A 312 -8.84 -25.03 6.12
C THR A 312 -8.12 -25.93 7.12
N CYS A 313 -7.27 -26.82 6.63
CA CYS A 313 -6.44 -27.70 7.44
C CYS A 313 -4.97 -27.60 7.03
N GLY A 314 -4.07 -27.62 8.00
CA GLY A 314 -2.63 -27.65 7.80
C GLY A 314 -1.99 -28.82 8.56
N LEU A 315 -1.11 -29.54 7.87
CA LEU A 315 -0.22 -30.53 8.51
C LEU A 315 1.00 -29.79 9.06
N ARG A 316 1.27 -29.90 10.35
CA ARG A 316 2.37 -29.23 11.04
C ARG A 316 3.70 -29.97 10.85
N THR A 317 4.80 -29.27 11.15
CA THR A 317 6.16 -29.84 11.15
C THR A 317 6.42 -30.90 12.23
N ASP A 318 5.48 -31.12 13.15
CA ASP A 318 5.49 -32.20 14.16
C ASP A 318 4.53 -33.35 13.82
N ASP A 319 4.11 -33.43 12.55
CA ASP A 319 3.14 -34.36 11.97
C ASP A 319 1.71 -34.25 12.55
N THR A 320 1.40 -33.28 13.41
CA THR A 320 0.04 -33.04 13.91
C THR A 320 -0.79 -32.20 12.91
N VAL A 321 -2.12 -32.30 12.95
CA VAL A 321 -3.01 -31.50 12.10
C VAL A 321 -3.65 -30.37 12.91
N LEU A 322 -3.70 -29.17 12.34
CA LEU A 322 -4.56 -28.07 12.79
C LEU A 322 -5.59 -27.80 11.70
N CYS A 323 -6.87 -27.76 12.06
CA CYS A 323 -7.92 -27.26 11.19
C CYS A 323 -8.62 -26.06 11.82
N TRP A 324 -9.21 -25.18 11.00
CA TRP A 324 -9.93 -23.99 11.43
C TRP A 324 -10.96 -23.56 10.39
N GLY A 325 -12.03 -22.88 10.82
CA GLY A 325 -13.15 -22.47 9.96
C GLY A 325 -14.49 -22.99 10.49
N ASN A 326 -15.41 -23.32 9.59
CA ASN A 326 -16.72 -23.86 9.94
C ASN A 326 -16.64 -25.25 10.61
N ASN A 327 -17.56 -25.50 11.54
CA ASN A 327 -17.71 -26.78 12.27
C ASN A 327 -19.15 -27.35 12.19
N ASN A 328 -20.01 -26.74 11.37
CA ASN A 328 -21.40 -27.13 11.16
C ASN A 328 -21.66 -27.63 9.73
N ASP A 329 -22.68 -28.46 9.55
CA ASP A 329 -23.22 -28.87 8.24
C ASP A 329 -24.17 -27.81 7.65
N SER A 330 -24.64 -28.05 6.43
CA SER A 330 -25.65 -27.24 5.72
C SER A 330 -27.04 -27.14 6.38
N GLN A 331 -27.25 -27.75 7.56
CA GLN A 331 -28.45 -27.62 8.40
C GLN A 331 -28.17 -26.89 9.73
N ASP A 332 -26.99 -26.27 9.87
CA ASP A 332 -26.45 -25.69 11.11
C ASP A 332 -26.26 -26.73 12.25
N GLU A 333 -26.17 -28.03 11.94
CA GLU A 333 -25.83 -29.07 12.93
C GLU A 333 -24.31 -29.20 13.07
N TYR A 334 -23.81 -29.24 14.31
CA TYR A 334 -22.38 -29.39 14.59
C TYR A 334 -21.87 -30.78 14.17
N VAL A 335 -20.96 -30.83 13.21
CA VAL A 335 -20.33 -32.08 12.74
C VAL A 335 -18.82 -32.12 12.99
N GLY A 336 -18.18 -30.98 13.27
CA GLY A 336 -16.80 -30.93 13.76
C GLY A 336 -15.73 -31.12 12.67
N GLN A 337 -15.97 -30.70 11.42
CA GLN A 337 -15.03 -30.91 10.31
C GLN A 337 -13.65 -30.23 10.49
N ALA A 338 -13.59 -29.18 11.31
CA ALA A 338 -12.36 -28.51 11.74
C ALA A 338 -11.81 -29.01 13.10
N ASP A 339 -12.45 -29.99 13.75
CA ASP A 339 -11.96 -30.60 14.99
C ASP A 339 -11.00 -31.76 14.69
N ALA A 340 -9.78 -31.42 14.26
CA ALA A 340 -8.76 -32.42 13.92
C ALA A 340 -8.49 -33.39 15.11
N PRO A 341 -8.56 -34.73 14.89
CA PRO A 341 -8.33 -35.71 15.94
C PRO A 341 -6.86 -35.81 16.35
N ASP A 342 -6.63 -36.18 17.62
CA ASP A 342 -5.28 -36.36 18.17
C ASP A 342 -4.45 -37.40 17.38
N GLY A 343 -3.15 -37.12 17.23
CA GLY A 343 -2.14 -38.03 16.69
C GLY A 343 -1.32 -37.42 15.57
N THR A 344 -0.67 -38.28 14.79
CA THR A 344 0.26 -37.90 13.72
C THR A 344 -0.17 -38.43 12.36
N PHE A 345 0.00 -37.61 11.33
CA PHE A 345 -0.48 -37.81 9.97
C PHE A 345 0.63 -37.57 8.94
N THR A 346 0.51 -38.20 7.76
CA THR A 346 1.41 -38.01 6.61
C THR A 346 0.72 -37.27 5.46
N ALA A 347 -0.61 -37.22 5.46
CA ALA A 347 -1.43 -36.47 4.52
C ALA A 347 -2.77 -36.10 5.16
N VAL A 348 -3.36 -34.99 4.70
CA VAL A 348 -4.72 -34.54 5.04
C VAL A 348 -5.37 -33.94 3.79
N SER A 349 -6.66 -34.22 3.57
CA SER A 349 -7.51 -33.60 2.55
C SER A 349 -8.83 -33.18 3.20
N ALA A 350 -9.23 -31.93 2.95
CA ALA A 350 -10.47 -31.34 3.44
C ALA A 350 -11.51 -31.26 2.31
N GLY A 351 -12.67 -31.88 2.52
CA GLY A 351 -13.83 -31.78 1.62
C GLY A 351 -14.76 -30.64 2.02
N SER A 352 -16.03 -30.71 1.65
CA SER A 352 -16.98 -29.62 1.96
C SER A 352 -17.38 -29.55 3.43
N GLU A 353 -17.74 -30.70 4.01
CA GLU A 353 -18.25 -30.81 5.38
C GLU A 353 -17.56 -31.94 6.17
N HIS A 354 -16.49 -32.52 5.63
CA HIS A 354 -15.68 -33.56 6.28
C HIS A 354 -14.21 -33.46 5.89
N THR A 355 -13.34 -34.09 6.67
CA THR A 355 -11.89 -34.10 6.49
C THR A 355 -11.37 -35.52 6.65
N CYS A 356 -10.39 -35.91 5.86
CA CYS A 356 -9.74 -37.23 5.92
C CYS A 356 -8.21 -37.08 6.03
N GLY A 357 -7.57 -37.91 6.84
CA GLY A 357 -6.12 -37.91 7.05
C GLY A 357 -5.53 -39.32 7.10
N ILE A 358 -4.38 -39.52 6.46
CA ILE A 358 -3.61 -40.77 6.53
C ILE A 358 -2.66 -40.65 7.72
N ARG A 359 -2.84 -41.52 8.72
CA ARG A 359 -1.98 -41.58 9.92
C ARG A 359 -0.59 -42.10 9.57
N THR A 360 0.40 -41.81 10.42
CA THR A 360 1.81 -42.27 10.22
C THR A 360 2.02 -43.79 10.22
N ASP A 361 1.03 -44.58 10.61
CA ASP A 361 1.03 -46.05 10.48
C ASP A 361 0.40 -46.56 9.17
N GLY A 362 -0.05 -45.66 8.29
CA GLY A 362 -0.69 -45.94 7.01
C GLY A 362 -2.19 -46.24 7.10
N THR A 363 -2.81 -46.13 8.28
CA THR A 363 -4.27 -46.18 8.43
C THR A 363 -4.91 -44.86 7.98
N LEU A 364 -6.13 -44.93 7.47
CA LEU A 364 -6.94 -43.75 7.18
C LEU A 364 -7.84 -43.44 8.39
N GLU A 365 -8.15 -42.16 8.58
CA GLU A 365 -9.15 -41.68 9.52
C GLU A 365 -9.89 -40.49 8.88
N CYS A 366 -11.21 -40.42 9.03
CA CYS A 366 -12.03 -39.32 8.55
C CYS A 366 -12.99 -38.85 9.64
N TRP A 367 -13.32 -37.56 9.64
CA TRP A 367 -14.18 -36.91 10.63
C TRP A 367 -14.96 -35.75 10.00
N GLY A 368 -16.03 -35.30 10.67
CA GLY A 368 -17.00 -34.36 10.11
C GLY A 368 -18.31 -35.05 9.71
N ASN A 369 -18.94 -34.57 8.64
CA ASN A 369 -20.20 -35.09 8.15
C ASN A 369 -20.10 -36.57 7.70
N ASP A 370 -21.12 -37.37 8.02
CA ASP A 370 -21.23 -38.77 7.60
C ASP A 370 -22.66 -39.17 7.15
N HIS A 371 -23.50 -38.20 6.75
CA HIS A 371 -24.89 -38.44 6.33
C HIS A 371 -25.02 -39.41 5.14
N TYR A 372 -23.94 -39.61 4.37
CA TYR A 372 -23.86 -40.50 3.22
C TYR A 372 -22.78 -41.57 3.36
N GLU A 373 -22.29 -41.83 4.58
CA GLU A 373 -21.17 -42.75 4.87
C GLU A 373 -19.81 -42.28 4.31
N GLN A 374 -19.64 -40.97 4.00
CA GLN A 374 -18.42 -40.42 3.39
C GLN A 374 -17.20 -40.33 4.33
N SER A 375 -17.43 -40.26 5.65
CA SER A 375 -16.40 -40.38 6.69
C SER A 375 -16.22 -41.84 7.16
N SER A 376 -17.20 -42.70 6.93
CA SER A 376 -17.16 -44.15 7.19
C SER A 376 -16.26 -44.91 6.18
N HIS A 377 -14.95 -44.68 6.26
CA HIS A 377 -13.96 -45.24 5.34
C HIS A 377 -13.79 -46.78 5.45
N PRO A 378 -13.43 -47.47 4.35
CA PRO A 378 -13.18 -48.91 4.37
C PRO A 378 -11.83 -49.27 5.02
N GLU A 379 -11.74 -50.47 5.59
CA GLU A 379 -10.51 -50.99 6.24
C GLU A 379 -9.36 -51.14 5.23
N GLY A 380 -8.11 -51.02 5.70
CA GLY A 380 -6.88 -51.21 4.92
C GLY A 380 -6.03 -49.95 4.82
N GLY A 381 -4.85 -50.08 4.21
CA GLY A 381 -3.90 -48.97 4.05
C GLY A 381 -4.09 -48.20 2.74
N PHE A 382 -3.80 -46.90 2.79
CA PHE A 382 -3.90 -45.97 1.66
C PHE A 382 -2.57 -45.25 1.41
N LEU A 383 -2.35 -44.82 0.17
CA LEU A 383 -1.21 -44.00 -0.27
C LEU A 383 -1.59 -42.53 -0.47
N ALA A 384 -2.85 -42.28 -0.83
CA ALA A 384 -3.44 -40.96 -0.99
C ALA A 384 -4.95 -41.03 -0.72
N VAL A 385 -5.54 -39.93 -0.29
CA VAL A 385 -6.98 -39.74 -0.09
C VAL A 385 -7.35 -38.33 -0.56
N ASP A 386 -8.54 -38.18 -1.13
CA ASP A 386 -9.15 -36.88 -1.41
C ASP A 386 -10.63 -36.90 -1.05
N ALA A 387 -11.07 -35.87 -0.32
CA ALA A 387 -12.43 -35.71 0.19
C ALA A 387 -13.21 -34.73 -0.69
N GLY A 388 -14.29 -35.19 -1.31
CA GLY A 388 -15.19 -34.34 -2.09
C GLY A 388 -16.28 -33.70 -1.23
N ILE A 389 -17.43 -33.39 -1.82
CA ILE A 389 -18.55 -32.79 -1.07
C ILE A 389 -19.39 -33.84 -0.33
N TRP A 390 -19.68 -34.98 -0.97
CA TRP A 390 -20.54 -36.05 -0.42
C TRP A 390 -19.95 -37.46 -0.51
N HIS A 391 -18.70 -37.57 -0.95
CA HIS A 391 -17.97 -38.83 -1.13
C HIS A 391 -16.47 -38.60 -0.95
N THR A 392 -15.73 -39.68 -0.78
CA THR A 392 -14.27 -39.68 -0.60
C THR A 392 -13.67 -40.74 -1.52
N CYS A 393 -12.50 -40.46 -2.09
CA CYS A 393 -11.73 -41.39 -2.91
C CYS A 393 -10.33 -41.58 -2.34
N GLY A 394 -9.77 -42.79 -2.45
CA GLY A 394 -8.40 -43.07 -2.02
C GLY A 394 -7.68 -44.08 -2.91
N ILE A 395 -6.36 -43.93 -3.01
CA ILE A 395 -5.48 -44.90 -3.66
C ILE A 395 -5.02 -45.92 -2.61
N ARG A 396 -5.31 -47.19 -2.82
CA ARG A 396 -4.85 -48.32 -2.00
C ARG A 396 -3.35 -48.57 -2.17
N THR A 397 -2.75 -49.30 -1.22
CA THR A 397 -1.32 -49.67 -1.29
C THR A 397 -0.92 -50.60 -2.44
N ASP A 398 -1.88 -51.17 -3.17
CA ASP A 398 -1.66 -51.88 -4.44
C ASP A 398 -1.82 -51.00 -5.69
N GLY A 399 -2.11 -49.71 -5.51
CA GLY A 399 -2.29 -48.72 -6.57
C GLY A 399 -3.70 -48.67 -7.17
N THR A 400 -4.65 -49.49 -6.71
CA THR A 400 -6.06 -49.39 -7.10
C THR A 400 -6.78 -48.23 -6.41
N VAL A 401 -7.89 -47.76 -6.97
CA VAL A 401 -8.72 -46.69 -6.37
C VAL A 401 -9.98 -47.29 -5.76
N GLU A 402 -10.30 -46.84 -4.55
CA GLU A 402 -11.56 -47.14 -3.87
C GLU A 402 -12.20 -45.83 -3.43
N CYS A 403 -13.47 -45.65 -3.78
CA CYS A 403 -14.26 -44.49 -3.37
C CYS A 403 -15.52 -44.95 -2.62
N TRP A 404 -15.98 -44.15 -1.68
CA TRP A 404 -17.11 -44.44 -0.81
C TRP A 404 -17.87 -43.15 -0.47
N GLY A 405 -19.12 -43.30 -0.01
CA GLY A 405 -20.04 -42.20 0.22
C GLY A 405 -21.18 -42.18 -0.80
N ASN A 406 -21.61 -40.99 -1.22
CA ASN A 406 -22.67 -40.83 -2.21
C ASN A 406 -22.26 -41.39 -3.60
N ASP A 407 -23.15 -42.16 -4.23
CA ASP A 407 -22.96 -42.69 -5.60
C ASP A 407 -24.16 -42.41 -6.52
N SER A 408 -24.92 -41.34 -6.26
CA SER A 408 -26.16 -41.01 -6.98
C SER A 408 -25.96 -40.77 -8.49
N TYR A 409 -24.72 -40.44 -8.89
CA TYR A 409 -24.32 -40.20 -10.27
C TYR A 409 -23.18 -41.13 -10.73
N GLY A 410 -22.82 -42.14 -9.93
CA GLY A 410 -21.69 -43.03 -10.20
C GLY A 410 -20.32 -42.47 -9.79
N GLN A 411 -20.27 -41.39 -9.00
CA GLN A 411 -19.01 -40.71 -8.62
C GLN A 411 -18.11 -41.50 -7.65
N SER A 412 -18.68 -42.47 -6.92
CA SER A 412 -17.95 -43.44 -6.11
C SER A 412 -17.66 -44.76 -6.85
N SER A 413 -18.24 -44.96 -8.04
CA SER A 413 -17.97 -46.12 -8.90
C SER A 413 -16.67 -45.95 -9.72
N ALA A 414 -15.51 -46.02 -9.05
CA ALA A 414 -14.19 -45.82 -9.65
C ALA A 414 -13.84 -46.82 -10.78
N PRO A 415 -13.20 -46.37 -11.89
CA PRO A 415 -12.74 -47.24 -12.97
C PRO A 415 -11.64 -48.24 -12.55
N GLU A 416 -11.57 -49.38 -13.24
CA GLU A 416 -10.51 -50.36 -13.01
C GLU A 416 -9.11 -49.83 -13.40
N GLY A 417 -8.07 -50.36 -12.74
CA GLY A 417 -6.66 -50.09 -13.03
C GLY A 417 -5.97 -49.30 -11.93
N SER A 418 -4.80 -48.77 -12.24
CA SER A 418 -3.96 -48.04 -11.28
C SER A 418 -3.85 -46.55 -11.61
N PHE A 419 -3.73 -45.75 -10.56
CA PHE A 419 -3.67 -44.29 -10.62
C PHE A 419 -2.52 -43.76 -9.74
N SER A 420 -1.92 -42.64 -10.14
CA SER A 420 -0.86 -41.96 -9.39
C SER A 420 -1.38 -40.79 -8.55
N SER A 421 -2.53 -40.22 -8.90
CA SER A 421 -3.28 -39.29 -8.07
C SER A 421 -4.77 -39.42 -8.33
N ILE A 422 -5.59 -39.10 -7.33
CA ILE A 422 -7.04 -38.98 -7.43
C ILE A 422 -7.49 -37.61 -6.96
N THR A 423 -8.71 -37.22 -7.33
CA THR A 423 -9.37 -36.02 -6.83
C THR A 423 -10.89 -36.20 -6.88
N ALA A 424 -11.61 -35.69 -5.87
CA ALA A 424 -13.04 -35.87 -5.67
C ALA A 424 -13.75 -34.51 -5.54
N ALA A 425 -14.82 -34.29 -6.30
CA ALA A 425 -15.55 -33.02 -6.37
C ALA A 425 -16.95 -33.11 -5.75
N TRP A 426 -17.89 -32.28 -6.22
CA TRP A 426 -19.30 -32.32 -5.80
C TRP A 426 -20.01 -33.62 -6.15
N VAL A 427 -19.94 -34.00 -7.43
CA VAL A 427 -20.71 -35.11 -8.03
C VAL A 427 -19.95 -35.84 -9.14
N HIS A 428 -18.65 -35.60 -9.27
CA HIS A 428 -17.73 -36.34 -10.14
C HIS A 428 -16.37 -36.49 -9.47
N SER A 429 -15.53 -37.32 -10.06
CA SER A 429 -14.19 -37.65 -9.58
C SER A 429 -13.26 -37.80 -10.79
N CYS A 430 -11.96 -37.53 -10.61
CA CYS A 430 -10.94 -37.70 -11.63
C CYS A 430 -9.71 -38.41 -11.07
N GLY A 431 -9.02 -39.17 -11.94
CA GLY A 431 -7.76 -39.82 -11.61
C GLY A 431 -6.74 -39.65 -12.71
N LEU A 432 -5.48 -39.41 -12.33
CA LEU A 432 -4.33 -39.42 -13.23
C LEU A 432 -3.69 -40.81 -13.22
N ARG A 433 -3.50 -41.40 -14.40
CA ARG A 433 -2.81 -42.67 -14.59
C ARG A 433 -1.30 -42.46 -14.74
N THR A 434 -0.51 -43.51 -14.49
CA THR A 434 0.96 -43.47 -14.52
C THR A 434 1.56 -43.22 -15.91
N ASP A 435 0.76 -43.27 -16.98
CA ASP A 435 1.14 -42.91 -18.35
C ASP A 435 0.78 -41.45 -18.71
N GLY A 436 0.28 -40.66 -17.76
CA GLY A 436 -0.14 -39.28 -17.95
C GLY A 436 -1.54 -39.10 -18.51
N THR A 437 -2.32 -40.18 -18.71
CA THR A 437 -3.72 -40.08 -19.12
C THR A 437 -4.63 -39.80 -17.92
N VAL A 438 -5.64 -38.95 -18.11
CA VAL A 438 -6.65 -38.64 -17.08
C VAL A 438 -7.95 -39.38 -17.42
N GLU A 439 -8.62 -39.91 -16.40
CA GLU A 439 -9.94 -40.51 -16.52
C GLU A 439 -10.84 -39.90 -15.44
N CYS A 440 -12.00 -39.38 -15.84
CA CYS A 440 -13.00 -38.78 -14.95
C CYS A 440 -14.33 -39.53 -15.08
N TRP A 441 -15.09 -39.59 -13.98
CA TRP A 441 -16.34 -40.33 -13.89
C TRP A 441 -17.33 -39.65 -12.93
N GLY A 442 -18.62 -39.99 -13.06
CA GLY A 442 -19.70 -39.36 -12.31
C GLY A 442 -20.58 -38.45 -13.18
N TRP A 443 -20.99 -37.31 -12.65
CA TRP A 443 -21.89 -36.36 -13.31
C TRP A 443 -21.17 -35.50 -14.35
N ASP A 444 -21.72 -35.43 -15.57
CA ASP A 444 -21.07 -34.79 -16.72
C ASP A 444 -22.01 -33.83 -17.50
N ARG A 445 -22.82 -33.03 -16.81
CA ARG A 445 -23.78 -32.14 -17.50
C ARG A 445 -23.15 -30.89 -18.12
N HIS A 446 -22.00 -30.48 -17.62
CA HIS A 446 -21.23 -29.33 -18.10
C HIS A 446 -19.98 -29.76 -18.90
N GLY A 447 -19.77 -31.07 -19.06
CA GLY A 447 -18.58 -31.64 -19.69
C GLY A 447 -17.39 -31.83 -18.74
N GLN A 448 -17.57 -31.64 -17.43
CA GLN A 448 -16.49 -31.71 -16.42
C GLN A 448 -15.79 -33.08 -16.31
N ALA A 449 -16.44 -34.17 -16.72
CA ALA A 449 -15.86 -35.50 -16.80
C ALA A 449 -15.47 -35.90 -18.23
N THR A 450 -15.81 -35.08 -19.24
CA THR A 450 -15.32 -35.22 -20.61
C THR A 450 -13.89 -34.68 -20.72
N VAL A 451 -12.92 -35.55 -20.39
CA VAL A 451 -11.48 -35.24 -20.38
C VAL A 451 -10.98 -34.81 -21.78
N PRO A 452 -10.30 -33.66 -21.91
CA PRO A 452 -9.67 -33.24 -23.17
C PRO A 452 -8.51 -34.15 -23.60
N ALA A 453 -8.31 -34.28 -24.92
CA ALA A 453 -7.26 -35.14 -25.45
C ALA A 453 -5.85 -34.66 -25.06
N GLY A 454 -4.95 -35.60 -24.75
CA GLY A 454 -3.54 -35.35 -24.44
C GLY A 454 -3.10 -35.98 -23.12
N THR A 455 -1.99 -35.49 -22.57
CA THR A 455 -1.39 -35.97 -21.32
C THR A 455 -1.20 -34.84 -20.31
N PHE A 456 -1.34 -35.18 -19.04
CA PHE A 456 -1.29 -34.28 -17.90
C PHE A 456 -0.25 -34.73 -16.87
N SER A 457 0.31 -33.77 -16.13
CA SER A 457 1.18 -34.00 -14.97
C SER A 457 0.41 -33.89 -13.66
N THR A 458 -0.65 -33.09 -13.61
CA THR A 458 -1.58 -32.95 -12.49
C THR A 458 -3.02 -32.77 -12.98
N VAL A 459 -3.98 -33.14 -12.14
CA VAL A 459 -5.40 -32.84 -12.32
C VAL A 459 -6.03 -32.51 -10.96
N ARG A 460 -6.95 -31.55 -10.95
CA ARG A 460 -7.75 -31.12 -9.81
C ARG A 460 -9.17 -30.84 -10.24
N THR A 461 -10.12 -31.10 -9.35
CA THR A 461 -11.51 -30.78 -9.58
C THR A 461 -12.17 -30.35 -8.28
N GLU A 462 -13.09 -29.40 -8.39
CA GLU A 462 -14.10 -29.13 -7.36
C GLU A 462 -15.47 -29.02 -8.05
N ASP A 463 -16.43 -28.32 -7.44
CA ASP A 463 -17.85 -28.22 -7.78
C ASP A 463 -18.28 -28.70 -9.19
N THR A 464 -18.09 -27.87 -10.23
CA THR A 464 -18.59 -28.14 -11.59
C THR A 464 -17.59 -27.95 -12.73
N HIS A 465 -16.31 -27.77 -12.44
CA HIS A 465 -15.23 -27.73 -13.42
C HIS A 465 -13.96 -28.43 -12.92
N THR A 466 -13.09 -28.74 -13.88
CA THR A 466 -11.87 -29.53 -13.69
C THR A 466 -10.73 -28.82 -14.42
N CYS A 467 -9.55 -28.77 -13.80
CA CYS A 467 -8.34 -28.22 -14.41
C CYS A 467 -7.18 -29.22 -14.30
N GLY A 468 -6.28 -29.21 -15.27
CA GLY A 468 -5.05 -29.99 -15.22
C GLY A 468 -3.88 -29.28 -15.86
N VAL A 469 -2.69 -29.45 -15.28
CA VAL A 469 -1.43 -29.05 -15.92
C VAL A 469 -1.06 -30.13 -16.93
N ARG A 470 -0.88 -29.76 -18.19
CA ARG A 470 -0.40 -30.62 -19.27
C ARG A 470 1.08 -30.94 -19.09
N THR A 471 1.54 -32.01 -19.75
CA THR A 471 2.98 -32.40 -19.70
C THR A 471 3.94 -31.37 -20.31
N ASP A 472 3.46 -30.34 -20.99
CA ASP A 472 4.24 -29.18 -21.46
C ASP A 472 4.18 -27.96 -20.51
N GLY A 473 3.49 -28.10 -19.37
CA GLY A 473 3.31 -27.07 -18.35
C GLY A 473 2.08 -26.17 -18.57
N THR A 474 1.38 -26.24 -19.70
CA THR A 474 0.18 -25.41 -19.92
C THR A 474 -1.01 -25.90 -19.08
N VAL A 475 -1.86 -25.00 -18.57
CA VAL A 475 -3.10 -25.40 -17.89
C VAL A 475 -4.23 -25.51 -18.90
N GLU A 476 -5.01 -26.58 -18.81
CA GLU A 476 -6.29 -26.71 -19.51
C GLU A 476 -7.39 -26.98 -18.49
N CYS A 477 -8.47 -26.19 -18.58
CA CYS A 477 -9.66 -26.33 -17.74
C CYS A 477 -10.89 -26.59 -18.60
N TRP A 478 -11.83 -27.35 -18.07
CA TRP A 478 -13.06 -27.75 -18.76
C TRP A 478 -14.21 -27.99 -17.77
N GLY A 479 -15.45 -27.97 -18.25
CA GLY A 479 -16.65 -28.02 -17.41
C GLY A 479 -17.40 -26.69 -17.39
N SER A 480 -17.95 -26.31 -16.23
CA SER A 480 -18.66 -25.04 -16.05
C SER A 480 -17.72 -23.83 -16.20
N ASN A 481 -18.23 -22.76 -16.81
CA ASN A 481 -17.53 -21.48 -16.95
C ASN A 481 -18.44 -20.30 -16.56
N VAL A 482 -19.42 -20.57 -15.70
CA VAL A 482 -20.41 -19.61 -15.20
C VAL A 482 -20.35 -19.46 -13.69
N ASP A 483 -20.61 -18.26 -13.19
CA ASP A 483 -20.61 -17.92 -11.77
C ASP A 483 -21.89 -18.42 -11.04
N PRO A 484 -22.04 -18.19 -9.72
CA PRO A 484 -23.23 -18.59 -8.96
C PRO A 484 -24.56 -17.97 -9.44
N TRP A 485 -24.54 -16.91 -10.24
CA TRP A 485 -25.74 -16.24 -10.78
C TRP A 485 -26.05 -16.65 -12.22
N GLY A 486 -25.10 -17.29 -12.90
CA GLY A 486 -25.23 -17.81 -14.25
C GLY A 486 -24.62 -16.90 -15.33
N ASP A 487 -23.90 -15.86 -14.94
CA ASP A 487 -23.10 -15.03 -15.84
C ASP A 487 -21.71 -15.65 -16.06
N LEU A 488 -20.89 -15.10 -16.98
CA LEU A 488 -19.60 -15.69 -17.35
C LEU A 488 -18.54 -15.46 -16.25
N GLY A 489 -18.39 -16.43 -15.35
CA GLY A 489 -17.41 -16.40 -14.26
C GLY A 489 -15.96 -16.61 -14.70
N GLY A 490 -15.71 -17.32 -15.81
CA GLY A 490 -14.37 -17.45 -16.39
C GLY A 490 -13.46 -18.51 -15.74
N GLN A 491 -13.95 -19.31 -14.79
CA GLN A 491 -13.14 -20.28 -14.03
C GLN A 491 -12.53 -21.42 -14.86
N ALA A 492 -13.17 -21.80 -15.98
CA ALA A 492 -12.61 -22.75 -16.94
C ALA A 492 -11.79 -22.05 -18.06
N THR A 493 -11.53 -20.75 -17.96
CA THR A 493 -10.77 -19.96 -18.92
C THR A 493 -9.32 -19.80 -18.46
N ALA A 494 -8.56 -20.90 -18.52
CA ALA A 494 -7.18 -20.96 -18.02
C ALA A 494 -6.26 -19.90 -18.64
N PRO A 495 -5.45 -19.18 -17.83
CA PRO A 495 -4.48 -18.23 -18.34
C PRO A 495 -3.36 -18.87 -19.16
N ALA A 496 -2.83 -18.12 -20.12
CA ALA A 496 -1.68 -18.56 -20.93
C ALA A 496 -0.39 -18.68 -20.10
N GLY A 497 0.53 -19.53 -20.55
CA GLY A 497 1.85 -19.75 -19.93
C GLY A 497 1.95 -21.08 -19.19
N THR A 498 3.02 -21.25 -18.41
CA THR A 498 3.39 -22.53 -17.78
C THR A 498 3.22 -22.53 -16.26
N PHE A 499 2.71 -23.63 -15.74
CA PHE A 499 2.41 -23.88 -14.34
C PHE A 499 3.05 -25.18 -13.86
N SER A 500 3.43 -25.24 -12.59
CA SER A 500 3.86 -26.46 -11.91
C SER A 500 2.68 -27.19 -11.27
N THR A 501 1.72 -26.45 -10.74
CA THR A 501 0.49 -26.97 -10.13
C THR A 501 -0.70 -26.06 -10.45
N VAL A 502 -1.89 -26.64 -10.40
CA VAL A 502 -3.18 -25.94 -10.39
C VAL A 502 -4.04 -26.56 -9.30
N ASP A 503 -4.87 -25.75 -8.65
CA ASP A 503 -5.92 -26.14 -7.72
C ASP A 503 -7.23 -25.43 -8.11
N VAL A 504 -8.36 -26.06 -7.77
CA VAL A 504 -9.68 -25.70 -8.27
C VAL A 504 -10.58 -25.42 -7.08
N GLY A 505 -11.17 -24.22 -7.03
CA GLY A 505 -12.20 -23.85 -6.06
C GLY A 505 -13.59 -23.99 -6.68
N ALA A 506 -14.66 -23.75 -5.91
CA ALA A 506 -16.03 -23.95 -6.40
C ALA A 506 -16.36 -23.12 -7.65
N PHE A 507 -15.89 -21.88 -7.71
CA PHE A 507 -16.15 -20.93 -8.82
C PHE A 507 -14.90 -20.19 -9.30
N HIS A 508 -13.72 -20.58 -8.84
CA HIS A 508 -12.43 -20.00 -9.22
C HIS A 508 -11.37 -21.09 -9.32
N SER A 509 -10.16 -20.73 -9.74
CA SER A 509 -9.01 -21.64 -9.77
C SER A 509 -7.74 -20.84 -9.55
N CYS A 510 -6.73 -21.48 -8.98
CA CYS A 510 -5.42 -20.88 -8.72
C CYS A 510 -4.31 -21.83 -9.17
N GLY A 511 -3.26 -21.31 -9.80
CA GLY A 511 -2.11 -22.09 -10.21
C GLY A 511 -0.80 -21.46 -9.75
N LEU A 512 0.16 -22.30 -9.38
CA LEU A 512 1.55 -21.90 -9.19
C LEU A 512 2.25 -21.96 -10.55
N ARG A 513 2.65 -20.80 -11.09
CA ARG A 513 3.44 -20.72 -12.32
C ARG A 513 4.83 -21.32 -12.10
N THR A 514 5.46 -21.78 -13.18
CA THR A 514 6.82 -22.34 -13.15
C THR A 514 7.90 -21.35 -12.70
N ASP A 515 7.58 -20.06 -12.63
CA ASP A 515 8.46 -18.98 -12.18
C ASP A 515 8.22 -18.56 -10.70
N GLY A 516 7.28 -19.22 -10.02
CA GLY A 516 6.97 -19.01 -8.60
C GLY A 516 5.82 -18.04 -8.29
N THR A 517 5.12 -17.46 -9.28
CA THR A 517 3.90 -16.67 -9.00
C THR A 517 2.71 -17.58 -8.71
N VAL A 518 1.82 -17.21 -7.79
CA VAL A 518 0.43 -17.67 -7.84
C VAL A 518 -0.36 -16.78 -8.80
N GLU A 519 -1.16 -17.39 -9.66
CA GLU A 519 -2.16 -16.69 -10.47
C GLU A 519 -3.52 -17.35 -10.27
N CYS A 520 -4.54 -16.55 -9.94
CA CYS A 520 -5.90 -17.01 -9.72
C CYS A 520 -6.85 -16.34 -10.72
N TRP A 521 -7.87 -17.08 -11.16
CA TRP A 521 -8.86 -16.62 -12.13
C TRP A 521 -10.23 -17.23 -11.83
N GLY A 522 -11.29 -16.63 -12.37
CA GLY A 522 -12.68 -17.02 -12.13
C GLY A 522 -13.44 -15.97 -11.31
N PHE A 523 -14.45 -16.44 -10.58
CA PHE A 523 -15.31 -15.61 -9.71
C PHE A 523 -14.52 -14.98 -8.55
N ASN A 524 -14.80 -13.71 -8.20
CA ASN A 524 -13.96 -12.93 -7.28
C ASN A 524 -14.70 -11.97 -6.31
N ASP A 525 -16.03 -12.06 -6.13
CA ASP A 525 -16.75 -11.09 -5.29
C ASP A 525 -16.41 -11.18 -3.78
N HIS A 526 -15.73 -12.24 -3.34
CA HIS A 526 -15.17 -12.37 -2.00
C HIS A 526 -13.66 -12.06 -1.95
N GLY A 527 -13.05 -11.66 -3.06
CA GLY A 527 -11.61 -11.41 -3.19
C GLY A 527 -10.77 -12.69 -3.31
N GLN A 528 -11.37 -13.85 -3.59
CA GLN A 528 -10.70 -15.15 -3.61
C GLN A 528 -9.65 -15.34 -4.72
N THR A 529 -9.66 -14.49 -5.76
CA THR A 529 -8.60 -14.43 -6.77
C THR A 529 -7.58 -13.31 -6.52
N ASN A 530 -7.77 -12.46 -5.52
CA ASN A 530 -6.86 -11.35 -5.15
C ASN A 530 -5.64 -11.84 -4.36
N GLY A 531 -5.09 -13.00 -4.74
CA GLY A 531 -3.97 -13.63 -4.05
C GLY A 531 -2.64 -12.89 -4.23
N PRO A 532 -1.65 -13.17 -3.38
CA PRO A 532 -0.30 -12.64 -3.54
C PRO A 532 0.31 -13.20 -4.82
N GLY A 533 0.44 -12.36 -5.86
CA GLY A 533 0.89 -12.77 -7.20
C GLY A 533 2.29 -13.39 -7.19
N ARG A 534 3.34 -12.55 -7.24
CA ARG A 534 4.72 -13.00 -7.05
C ARG A 534 5.15 -12.68 -5.62
N ILE A 535 5.41 -13.69 -4.80
CA ILE A 535 6.31 -13.52 -3.64
C ILE A 535 7.74 -13.67 -4.15
N SER A 536 8.13 -12.80 -5.09
CA SER A 536 9.53 -12.39 -5.23
C SER A 536 9.86 -11.50 -4.04
N THR A 537 11.08 -11.59 -3.52
CA THR A 537 11.53 -10.96 -2.28
C THR A 537 11.47 -9.42 -2.32
N VAL A 538 10.27 -8.89 -2.07
CA VAL A 538 10.02 -7.54 -1.57
C VAL A 538 9.31 -7.73 -0.22
N ALA A 539 9.99 -7.32 0.85
CA ALA A 539 9.48 -7.29 2.24
C ALA A 539 9.17 -8.62 2.97
N LEU A 540 10.04 -9.63 2.86
CA LEU A 540 10.44 -10.44 4.04
C LEU A 540 11.97 -10.44 4.27
N GLY A 541 12.68 -9.47 3.68
CA GLY A 541 14.12 -9.21 3.86
C GLY A 541 14.45 -7.94 4.66
N SER A 542 13.44 -7.29 5.25
CA SER A 542 13.55 -6.17 6.21
C SER A 542 12.14 -5.97 6.80
N SER A 543 11.78 -6.45 7.98
CA SER A 543 12.61 -6.89 9.10
C SER A 543 11.83 -7.83 10.02
N VAL A 544 12.56 -8.63 10.83
CA VAL A 544 12.01 -9.36 12.00
C VAL A 544 11.47 -8.37 13.07
N CYS A 545 11.59 -7.07 12.83
CA CYS A 545 11.31 -5.98 13.75
C CYS A 545 9.99 -5.24 13.51
N ARG A 546 9.13 -5.67 12.56
CA ARG A 546 7.77 -5.15 12.39
C ARG A 546 6.78 -6.03 13.18
N PRO A 547 6.43 -5.71 14.44
CA PRO A 547 5.45 -6.49 15.18
C PRO A 547 4.04 -6.32 14.60
N TYR A 548 3.26 -7.40 14.64
CA TYR A 548 1.86 -7.35 14.25
C TYR A 548 1.05 -6.59 15.31
N GLY A 549 0.22 -5.66 14.83
CA GLY A 549 -0.65 -4.87 15.69
C GLY A 549 -1.92 -5.63 16.08
N THR A 550 -2.50 -5.32 17.25
CA THR A 550 -3.85 -5.80 17.56
C THR A 550 -4.86 -5.34 16.49
N PRO A 551 -5.73 -6.23 15.99
CA PRO A 551 -6.89 -5.85 15.19
C PRO A 551 -7.93 -5.12 16.06
N SER A 552 -7.71 -3.83 16.28
CA SER A 552 -8.73 -2.94 16.83
C SER A 552 -9.63 -2.46 15.70
N PRO A 553 -10.95 -2.31 15.93
CA PRO A 553 -11.79 -1.54 15.02
C PRO A 553 -11.40 -0.05 14.96
N HIS A 554 -10.52 0.44 15.85
CA HIS A 554 -10.27 1.87 16.03
C HIS A 554 -8.80 2.33 15.93
N HIS A 555 -7.78 1.63 16.42
CA HIS A 555 -6.37 2.04 16.25
C HIS A 555 -5.40 0.89 16.48
N THR A 556 -4.19 0.91 15.91
CA THR A 556 -3.22 -0.17 16.14
C THR A 556 -1.79 0.27 16.43
N ALA A 557 -1.14 -0.42 17.37
CA ALA A 557 0.24 -0.17 17.80
C ALA A 557 1.28 -1.05 17.06
N GLY A 558 0.92 -1.64 15.91
CA GLY A 558 1.80 -2.47 15.07
C GLY A 558 1.47 -2.34 13.59
N PHE A 559 1.72 -3.39 12.81
CA PHE A 559 1.39 -3.47 11.38
C PHE A 559 0.40 -4.64 11.07
N PRO A 560 -0.30 -4.60 9.92
CA PRO A 560 -0.53 -3.43 9.08
C PRO A 560 -1.45 -2.40 9.78
N LEU A 561 -1.52 -1.19 9.25
CA LEU A 561 -2.51 -0.21 9.71
C LEU A 561 -3.94 -0.67 9.36
N PRO A 562 -4.99 -0.23 10.09
CA PRO A 562 -6.37 -0.67 9.86
C PRO A 562 -6.90 -0.27 8.48
N GLY A 563 -7.73 -1.10 7.85
CA GLY A 563 -8.20 -0.88 6.46
C GLY A 563 -9.11 0.34 6.20
N TRP A 564 -9.47 1.10 7.23
CA TRP A 564 -10.21 2.37 7.11
C TRP A 564 -9.32 3.61 7.16
N THR A 565 -8.00 3.46 7.34
CA THR A 565 -7.09 4.60 7.47
C THR A 565 -7.01 5.43 6.20
N VAL A 566 -6.95 6.75 6.36
CA VAL A 566 -6.75 7.69 5.26
C VAL A 566 -5.28 7.71 4.81
N PRO A 567 -4.95 8.23 3.60
CA PRO A 567 -3.60 8.23 3.10
C PRO A 567 -2.61 8.93 4.05
N SER A 568 -1.57 8.22 4.46
CA SER A 568 -0.46 8.77 5.25
C SER A 568 0.63 9.40 4.40
N ILE A 569 0.59 9.24 3.08
CA ILE A 569 1.51 9.84 2.11
C ILE A 569 0.73 10.39 0.91
N GLY A 570 1.31 11.36 0.20
CA GLY A 570 0.62 12.13 -0.83
C GLY A 570 -0.29 13.21 -0.23
N THR A 571 -1.35 13.60 -0.95
CA THR A 571 -2.26 14.67 -0.53
C THR A 571 -3.51 14.13 0.16
N MET A 572 -3.63 14.37 1.47
CA MET A 572 -4.84 14.10 2.26
C MET A 572 -5.80 15.28 2.20
N ARG A 573 -6.82 15.16 1.35
CA ARG A 573 -7.94 16.14 1.26
C ARG A 573 -8.91 15.99 2.43
N VAL A 574 -9.13 17.09 3.19
CA VAL A 574 -9.99 17.14 4.39
C VAL A 574 -11.08 18.21 4.25
N ALA A 575 -12.35 17.81 4.39
CA ALA A 575 -13.49 18.72 4.35
C ALA A 575 -13.71 19.42 5.71
N VAL A 576 -13.60 20.75 5.78
CA VAL A 576 -13.72 21.48 7.06
C VAL A 576 -15.11 22.11 7.22
N LEU A 577 -15.86 21.64 8.22
CA LEU A 577 -17.25 21.99 8.50
C LEU A 577 -17.34 22.79 9.80
N PHE A 578 -17.81 24.03 9.75
CA PHE A 578 -17.94 24.90 10.93
C PHE A 578 -19.35 24.79 11.51
N VAL A 579 -19.50 24.47 12.79
CA VAL A 579 -20.81 24.25 13.44
C VAL A 579 -21.02 25.17 14.65
N ASP A 580 -22.22 25.72 14.81
CA ASP A 580 -22.60 26.51 15.99
C ASP A 580 -24.01 26.18 16.52
N PHE A 581 -24.33 26.64 17.74
CA PHE A 581 -25.48 26.13 18.51
C PHE A 581 -26.44 27.25 19.00
N PRO A 582 -27.73 26.93 19.23
CA PRO A 582 -28.76 27.81 19.83
C PRO A 582 -28.29 28.67 21.01
N ASP A 583 -27.52 28.09 21.92
CA ASP A 583 -26.96 28.67 23.15
C ASP A 583 -25.47 29.03 23.05
N ALA A 584 -24.71 28.37 22.17
CA ALA A 584 -23.31 28.67 21.86
C ALA A 584 -23.17 29.18 20.42
N VAL A 585 -23.54 30.45 20.21
CA VAL A 585 -23.55 31.11 18.89
C VAL A 585 -22.17 31.62 18.50
N ALA A 586 -21.73 31.36 17.28
CA ALA A 586 -20.47 31.87 16.77
C ALA A 586 -20.51 33.40 16.60
N THR A 587 -19.47 34.07 17.10
CA THR A 587 -19.34 35.55 17.09
C THR A 587 -18.31 36.07 16.09
N HIS A 588 -17.67 35.18 15.33
CA HIS A 588 -16.61 35.46 14.35
C HIS A 588 -16.94 34.78 13.02
N SER A 589 -16.24 35.14 11.94
CA SER A 589 -16.42 34.48 10.65
C SER A 589 -15.59 33.20 10.54
N THR A 590 -16.01 32.27 9.70
CA THR A 590 -15.36 30.97 9.50
C THR A 590 -13.98 31.09 8.84
N GLU A 591 -13.73 32.16 8.09
CA GLU A 591 -12.40 32.46 7.52
C GLU A 591 -11.43 32.92 8.60
N VAL A 592 -11.91 33.72 9.57
CA VAL A 592 -11.13 34.10 10.76
C VAL A 592 -10.85 32.87 11.61
N GLU A 593 -11.83 31.97 11.75
CA GLU A 593 -11.64 30.72 12.48
C GLU A 593 -10.60 29.83 11.79
N ALA A 594 -10.80 29.49 10.51
CA ALA A 594 -9.86 28.72 9.69
C ALA A 594 -8.42 29.22 9.78
N ALA A 595 -8.21 30.53 9.62
CA ALA A 595 -6.90 31.17 9.63
C ALA A 595 -6.17 31.11 10.99
N LEU A 596 -6.82 30.70 12.08
CA LEU A 596 -6.19 30.59 13.40
C LEU A 596 -5.45 29.26 13.61
N GLY A 597 -5.71 28.20 12.83
CA GLY A 597 -5.17 26.87 13.14
C GLY A 597 -5.07 25.86 12.00
N LEU A 598 -5.82 25.98 10.89
CA LEU A 598 -5.57 25.13 9.71
C LEU A 598 -4.12 25.26 9.21
N PRO A 599 -3.55 26.48 9.05
CA PRO A 599 -2.17 26.62 8.57
C PRO A 599 -1.11 26.06 9.53
N TYR A 600 -1.47 25.87 10.81
CA TYR A 600 -0.58 25.21 11.76
C TYR A 600 -0.67 23.69 11.66
N ALA A 601 -1.88 23.13 11.58
CA ALA A 601 -2.06 21.68 11.43
C ALA A 601 -1.43 21.16 10.11
N GLU A 602 -1.62 21.91 9.02
CA GLU A 602 -0.99 21.71 7.71
C GLU A 602 0.55 21.72 7.83
N ALA A 603 1.14 22.83 8.27
CA ALA A 603 2.58 22.97 8.41
C ALA A 603 3.22 21.99 9.42
N TYR A 604 2.47 21.57 10.45
CA TYR A 604 2.92 20.54 11.39
C TYR A 604 3.01 19.18 10.69
N LEU A 605 1.92 18.73 10.05
CA LEU A 605 1.85 17.42 9.38
C LEU A 605 2.82 17.32 8.19
N GLU A 606 2.99 18.40 7.42
CA GLU A 606 4.02 18.50 6.38
C GLU A 606 5.43 18.37 6.99
N ALA A 607 5.74 19.11 8.06
CA ALA A 607 7.07 19.08 8.68
C ALA A 607 7.42 17.73 9.33
N VAL A 608 6.49 17.11 10.07
CA VAL A 608 6.77 15.82 10.74
C VAL A 608 6.80 14.63 9.77
N SER A 609 6.22 14.76 8.58
CA SER A 609 6.30 13.77 7.49
C SER A 609 7.49 13.99 6.54
N TYR A 610 8.29 15.03 6.74
CA TYR A 610 9.31 15.52 5.81
C TYR A 610 8.77 15.87 4.40
N GLY A 611 7.53 16.37 4.32
CA GLY A 611 6.85 16.65 3.06
C GLY A 611 6.35 15.41 2.32
N ARG A 612 6.25 14.25 3.00
CA ARG A 612 5.62 13.04 2.43
C ARG A 612 4.09 13.08 2.53
N LEU A 613 3.54 13.81 3.49
CA LEU A 613 2.12 14.08 3.63
C LEU A 613 1.87 15.58 3.42
N ASP A 614 1.00 15.87 2.47
CA ASP A 614 0.40 17.18 2.22
C ASP A 614 -1.08 17.14 2.65
N VAL A 615 -1.63 18.24 3.16
CA VAL A 615 -2.98 18.26 3.77
C VAL A 615 -3.83 19.41 3.22
N GLU A 616 -4.64 19.10 2.21
CA GLU A 616 -5.56 20.08 1.59
C GLU A 616 -6.82 20.25 2.45
N PHE A 617 -6.87 21.31 3.26
CA PHE A 617 -8.08 21.70 3.98
C PHE A 617 -9.05 22.49 3.10
N VAL A 618 -10.20 21.91 2.75
CA VAL A 618 -11.25 22.60 1.98
C VAL A 618 -12.39 23.01 2.91
N ALA A 619 -12.46 24.31 3.21
CA ALA A 619 -13.37 24.87 4.18
C ALA A 619 -14.73 25.30 3.60
N LEU A 620 -15.82 24.76 4.15
CA LEU A 620 -17.16 25.30 3.94
C LEU A 620 -17.32 26.57 4.79
N HIS A 621 -17.01 27.73 4.21
CA HIS A 621 -17.03 29.03 4.91
C HIS A 621 -18.45 29.56 5.20
N ARG A 622 -19.16 28.89 6.10
CA ARG A 622 -20.36 29.36 6.80
C ARG A 622 -20.56 28.53 8.09
N TRP A 623 -21.19 29.11 9.10
CA TRP A 623 -21.62 28.34 10.27
C TRP A 623 -22.86 27.51 9.94
N LEU A 624 -22.74 26.18 10.08
CA LEU A 624 -23.83 25.23 10.06
C LEU A 624 -24.52 25.26 11.42
N ARG A 625 -25.84 25.48 11.42
CA ARG A 625 -26.60 25.66 12.66
C ARG A 625 -27.14 24.33 13.16
N ALA A 626 -26.63 23.85 14.29
CA ALA A 626 -27.17 22.68 14.96
C ALA A 626 -28.64 22.90 15.41
N GLU A 627 -29.45 21.85 15.34
CA GLU A 627 -30.87 21.86 15.69
C GLU A 627 -31.10 21.99 17.20
N ASN A 628 -30.19 21.46 18.03
CA ASN A 628 -30.29 21.48 19.48
C ASN A 628 -29.23 22.38 20.12
N ASN A 629 -29.50 22.80 21.35
CA ASN A 629 -28.52 23.41 22.26
C ASN A 629 -27.25 22.55 22.41
N TYR A 630 -26.09 23.18 22.63
CA TYR A 630 -24.82 22.51 22.94
C TYR A 630 -24.99 21.51 24.09
N ASP A 631 -25.70 21.89 25.16
CA ASP A 631 -26.01 21.06 26.33
C ASP A 631 -26.72 19.73 25.99
N HIS A 632 -27.32 19.60 24.80
CA HIS A 632 -27.89 18.34 24.31
C HIS A 632 -26.79 17.33 23.93
N TYR A 633 -25.77 17.81 23.22
CA TYR A 633 -24.62 17.02 22.77
C TYR A 633 -23.56 16.83 23.87
N ALA A 634 -23.72 17.50 25.02
CA ALA A 634 -22.77 17.45 26.13
C ALA A 634 -23.04 16.37 27.20
N GLN A 635 -24.16 15.63 27.13
CA GLN A 635 -24.66 14.89 28.30
C GLN A 635 -23.88 13.59 28.61
N PRO A 636 -23.68 13.22 29.89
CA PRO A 636 -22.86 12.06 30.27
C PRO A 636 -23.30 10.70 29.73
N GLY A 637 -24.60 10.51 29.51
CA GLY A 637 -25.14 9.28 28.87
C GLY A 637 -24.94 9.25 27.36
N ALA A 638 -24.60 10.39 26.76
CA ALA A 638 -24.29 10.57 25.34
C ALA A 638 -22.79 10.80 25.11
N LEU A 639 -21.92 10.59 26.11
CA LEU A 639 -20.46 10.65 25.92
C LEU A 639 -19.87 9.51 25.05
N GLY A 640 -20.71 8.67 24.45
CA GLY A 640 -20.37 7.87 23.27
C GLY A 640 -21.20 8.27 22.03
N ASP A 641 -22.48 8.59 22.25
CA ASP A 641 -23.51 8.84 21.23
C ASP A 641 -23.41 10.25 20.60
N ALA A 642 -23.32 11.30 21.41
CA ALA A 642 -23.29 12.69 20.95
C ALA A 642 -22.06 13.08 20.13
N ARG A 643 -21.02 12.24 20.18
CA ARG A 643 -19.84 12.28 19.31
C ARG A 643 -20.30 12.09 17.86
N VAL A 644 -20.90 10.93 17.60
CA VAL A 644 -21.49 10.56 16.32
C VAL A 644 -22.59 11.54 15.91
N VAL A 645 -23.47 11.96 16.84
CA VAL A 645 -24.64 12.80 16.49
C VAL A 645 -24.24 14.17 15.94
N VAL A 646 -23.31 14.92 16.55
CA VAL A 646 -22.97 16.27 16.06
C VAL A 646 -22.22 16.23 14.73
N ASP A 647 -21.34 15.24 14.53
CA ASP A 647 -20.59 15.09 13.29
C ASP A 647 -21.49 14.59 12.13
N SER A 648 -22.40 13.64 12.41
CA SER A 648 -23.46 13.23 11.48
C SER A 648 -24.36 14.39 11.09
N GLU A 649 -24.70 15.26 12.05
CA GLU A 649 -25.52 16.43 11.80
C GLU A 649 -24.77 17.49 10.98
N ALA A 650 -23.49 17.70 11.25
CA ALA A 650 -22.62 18.60 10.49
C ALA A 650 -22.54 18.19 9.01
N VAL A 651 -22.23 16.92 8.74
CA VAL A 651 -22.20 16.36 7.38
C VAL A 651 -23.57 16.55 6.70
N ARG A 652 -24.67 16.11 7.33
CA ARG A 652 -26.04 16.25 6.80
C ARG A 652 -26.48 17.71 6.54
N LEU A 653 -25.96 18.68 7.28
CA LEU A 653 -26.24 20.11 7.07
C LEU A 653 -25.36 20.75 5.98
N ALA A 654 -24.21 20.16 5.68
CA ALA A 654 -23.32 20.57 4.60
C ALA A 654 -23.76 19.98 3.24
N ASP A 655 -24.04 18.68 3.25
CA ASP A 655 -24.37 17.76 2.16
C ASP A 655 -25.18 18.38 1.00
N PRO A 656 -26.34 19.05 1.19
CA PRO A 656 -27.11 19.67 0.09
C PRO A 656 -26.42 20.84 -0.65
N SER A 657 -25.16 21.13 -0.32
CA SER A 657 -24.40 22.30 -0.79
C SER A 657 -22.88 22.16 -0.68
N PHE A 658 -22.36 20.97 -0.39
CA PHE A 658 -20.94 20.69 -0.30
C PHE A 658 -20.70 19.27 -0.82
N ASP A 659 -19.95 19.17 -1.91
CA ASP A 659 -19.62 17.90 -2.56
C ASP A 659 -18.50 17.20 -1.78
N PHE A 660 -18.79 16.00 -1.27
CA PHE A 660 -17.83 15.18 -0.51
C PHE A 660 -17.01 14.23 -1.41
N THR A 661 -17.20 14.27 -2.73
CA THR A 661 -16.45 13.43 -3.68
C THR A 661 -14.94 13.73 -3.60
N GLY A 662 -14.13 12.68 -3.43
CA GLY A 662 -12.67 12.79 -3.38
C GLY A 662 -12.13 13.45 -2.11
N PHE A 663 -12.90 13.46 -1.02
CA PHE A 663 -12.38 13.72 0.33
C PHE A 663 -12.01 12.41 1.03
N HIS A 664 -10.95 12.44 1.84
CA HIS A 664 -10.50 11.27 2.60
C HIS A 664 -11.01 11.30 4.04
N ALA A 665 -11.23 12.49 4.58
CA ALA A 665 -11.77 12.75 5.91
C ALA A 665 -12.59 14.04 5.92
N ALA A 666 -13.40 14.20 6.97
CA ALA A 666 -13.98 15.51 7.33
C ALA A 666 -13.46 15.98 8.69
N MET A 667 -13.59 17.28 8.95
CA MET A 667 -13.24 17.89 10.23
C MET A 667 -14.33 18.86 10.68
N THR A 668 -14.95 18.58 11.83
CA THR A 668 -15.95 19.44 12.46
C THR A 668 -15.25 20.44 13.38
N VAL A 669 -15.38 21.74 13.10
CA VAL A 669 -14.80 22.83 13.91
C VAL A 669 -15.92 23.59 14.62
N LEU A 670 -15.91 23.55 15.95
CA LEU A 670 -16.83 24.31 16.79
C LEU A 670 -16.27 25.73 17.08
N PRO A 671 -17.05 26.69 17.62
CA PRO A 671 -16.60 28.07 17.73
C PRO A 671 -15.58 28.25 18.87
N SER A 672 -14.43 28.90 18.62
CA SER A 672 -13.38 29.19 19.62
C SER A 672 -13.75 30.16 20.75
N SER A 673 -15.04 30.39 21.01
CA SER A 673 -15.50 30.77 22.36
C SER A 673 -15.59 29.57 23.32
N HIS A 674 -15.44 28.33 22.82
CA HIS A 674 -15.70 27.08 23.52
C HIS A 674 -14.63 25.99 23.30
N PHE A 675 -13.40 26.15 23.80
CA PHE A 675 -12.32 25.16 23.70
C PHE A 675 -12.32 24.04 24.76
N ALA A 676 -12.31 22.80 24.30
CA ALA A 676 -11.70 21.66 24.99
C ALA A 676 -11.13 20.72 23.92
N GLY A 677 -10.69 19.52 24.30
CA GLY A 677 -9.90 18.61 23.45
C GLY A 677 -10.54 18.26 22.11
N GLY A 678 -9.79 17.54 21.30
CA GLY A 678 -10.34 16.98 20.07
C GLY A 678 -11.00 15.63 20.36
N GLU A 679 -11.52 15.06 19.29
CA GLU A 679 -11.87 13.65 19.21
C GLU A 679 -11.98 13.21 17.74
N ASN A 680 -11.42 12.07 17.39
CA ASN A 680 -11.62 11.46 16.08
C ASN A 680 -12.73 10.40 16.07
N ASN A 681 -13.73 10.57 15.20
CA ASN A 681 -14.80 9.62 14.97
C ASN A 681 -14.47 8.72 13.78
N LEU A 682 -14.42 7.40 14.03
CA LEU A 682 -14.03 6.37 13.07
C LEU A 682 -15.22 5.59 12.50
N TYR A 683 -16.44 5.93 12.90
CA TYR A 683 -17.65 5.32 12.33
C TYR A 683 -17.98 6.01 11.00
N GLY A 684 -18.01 5.22 9.92
CA GLY A 684 -18.26 5.72 8.56
C GLY A 684 -19.58 6.47 8.46
N LEU A 685 -19.50 7.78 8.25
CA LEU A 685 -20.63 8.60 7.82
C LEU A 685 -20.77 8.49 6.30
N SER A 686 -22.01 8.62 5.81
CA SER A 686 -22.33 8.55 4.37
C SER A 686 -23.25 9.69 3.96
N THR A 687 -23.01 10.23 2.77
CA THR A 687 -23.88 11.13 2.03
C THR A 687 -24.59 10.39 0.89
N ASP A 688 -25.39 11.08 0.08
CA ASP A 688 -26.00 10.50 -1.11
C ASP A 688 -24.94 10.14 -2.19
N GLU A 689 -23.74 10.73 -2.12
CA GLU A 689 -22.59 10.48 -3.01
C GLU A 689 -21.70 9.30 -2.54
N GLY A 690 -21.68 8.96 -1.25
CA GLY A 690 -20.85 7.88 -0.71
C GLY A 690 -20.35 8.07 0.72
N PRO A 691 -19.37 7.26 1.18
CA PRO A 691 -18.77 7.40 2.51
C PRO A 691 -17.84 8.62 2.59
N VAL A 692 -17.89 9.35 3.71
CA VAL A 692 -17.12 10.60 3.95
C VAL A 692 -15.74 10.34 4.61
N GLY A 693 -15.45 9.08 4.95
CA GLY A 693 -14.26 8.68 5.70
C GLY A 693 -14.35 9.01 7.20
N PRO A 694 -13.23 8.94 7.93
CA PRO A 694 -13.15 9.36 9.33
C PRO A 694 -13.48 10.86 9.50
N VAL A 695 -14.05 11.22 10.65
CA VAL A 695 -14.41 12.61 10.96
C VAL A 695 -13.76 13.08 12.26
N SER A 696 -12.84 14.02 12.15
CA SER A 696 -12.14 14.63 13.29
C SER A 696 -12.94 15.81 13.84
N ARG A 697 -13.36 15.76 15.09
CA ARG A 697 -14.04 16.88 15.76
C ARG A 697 -13.06 17.65 16.64
N VAL A 698 -12.99 18.95 16.44
CA VAL A 698 -12.03 19.83 17.12
C VAL A 698 -12.76 20.90 17.93
N ASN A 699 -12.16 21.31 19.07
CA ASN A 699 -12.53 22.51 19.84
C ASN A 699 -13.82 22.39 20.70
N ASN A 700 -13.89 21.52 21.73
CA ASN A 700 -15.18 21.08 22.33
C ASN A 700 -15.55 21.42 23.81
N PHE A 701 -15.39 22.65 24.35
CA PHE A 701 -16.23 23.13 25.49
C PHE A 701 -16.14 24.61 25.96
N ALA A 702 -14.93 25.13 26.29
CA ALA A 702 -14.65 26.23 27.25
C ALA A 702 -15.79 27.17 27.70
N LEU A 703 -15.80 27.45 29.00
CA LEU A 703 -16.63 28.51 29.59
C LEU A 703 -15.72 29.64 30.10
N ASP A 704 -15.80 30.80 29.44
CA ASP A 704 -15.22 32.11 29.81
C ASP A 704 -13.68 32.21 30.05
N GLU A 705 -12.88 32.55 29.01
CA GLU A 705 -11.65 33.40 29.00
C GLU A 705 -11.02 33.41 27.56
N PRO A 706 -10.04 34.29 27.21
CA PRO A 706 -9.69 34.59 25.81
C PRO A 706 -8.66 33.65 25.15
N ARG A 707 -8.61 33.72 23.80
CA ARG A 707 -8.02 32.74 22.87
C ARG A 707 -6.50 32.82 22.67
N GLU A 708 -5.91 31.68 22.33
CA GLU A 708 -4.63 31.56 21.63
C GLU A 708 -4.79 30.67 20.38
N ALA A 709 -4.37 31.16 19.23
CA ALA A 709 -4.62 30.56 17.91
C ALA A 709 -4.04 29.13 17.77
N PHE A 710 -2.77 28.99 18.18
CA PHE A 710 -1.95 27.79 18.09
C PHE A 710 -2.61 26.53 18.67
N ARG A 711 -3.29 26.66 19.81
CA ARG A 711 -3.72 25.54 20.66
C ARG A 711 -4.79 24.63 20.06
N TRP A 712 -5.59 25.11 19.10
CA TRP A 712 -6.57 24.26 18.43
C TRP A 712 -6.01 23.62 17.16
N GLY A 713 -4.97 24.22 16.55
CA GLY A 713 -4.22 23.59 15.46
C GLY A 713 -3.45 22.35 15.93
N ASP A 714 -2.87 22.38 17.14
CA ASP A 714 -2.28 21.19 17.79
C ASP A 714 -3.29 20.04 17.87
N VAL A 715 -4.53 20.37 18.26
CA VAL A 715 -5.63 19.40 18.37
C VAL A 715 -6.08 18.90 17.00
N ALA A 716 -6.21 19.78 16.00
CA ALA A 716 -6.55 19.35 14.64
C ALA A 716 -5.51 18.37 14.07
N ALA A 717 -4.21 18.63 14.26
CA ALA A 717 -3.16 17.70 13.87
C ALA A 717 -3.23 16.37 14.66
N HIS A 718 -3.56 16.40 15.95
CA HIS A 718 -3.73 15.21 16.79
C HIS A 718 -4.83 14.28 16.26
N GLU A 719 -6.04 14.81 16.07
CA GLU A 719 -7.19 13.98 15.71
C GLU A 719 -7.06 13.40 14.28
N LEU A 720 -6.43 14.14 13.36
CA LEU A 720 -6.14 13.65 12.02
C LEU A 720 -5.18 12.45 12.04
N MET A 721 -4.21 12.40 12.97
CA MET A 721 -3.32 11.24 13.11
C MET A 721 -4.02 9.95 13.55
N HIS A 722 -5.15 10.05 14.27
CA HIS A 722 -5.99 8.89 14.52
C HIS A 722 -6.66 8.40 13.22
N GLY A 723 -6.97 9.30 12.29
CA GLY A 723 -7.41 8.96 10.92
C GLY A 723 -6.34 8.21 10.12
N LEU A 724 -5.06 8.45 10.41
CA LEU A 724 -3.91 7.70 9.87
C LEU A 724 -3.67 6.35 10.59
N GLY A 725 -4.48 5.99 11.58
CA GLY A 725 -4.43 4.71 12.29
C GLY A 725 -3.57 4.68 13.57
N LEU A 726 -2.94 5.80 13.95
CA LEU A 726 -2.10 5.86 15.14
C LEU A 726 -2.92 5.78 16.43
N PRO A 727 -2.49 5.02 17.45
CA PRO A 727 -3.21 4.83 18.69
C PRO A 727 -2.95 5.94 19.70
N ASP A 728 -3.92 6.17 20.60
CA ASP A 728 -3.63 6.86 21.85
C ASP A 728 -2.65 6.06 22.67
N HIS A 729 -1.67 6.79 23.14
CA HIS A 729 -0.39 6.26 23.58
C HIS A 729 -0.20 6.39 25.11
N TYR A 730 -1.23 6.84 25.82
CA TYR A 730 -1.31 7.08 27.27
C TYR A 730 -2.34 6.13 27.93
N PRO A 731 -2.47 6.08 29.27
CA PRO A 731 -3.48 5.24 29.90
C PRO A 731 -4.83 5.96 29.95
N TYR A 732 -5.81 5.44 29.21
CA TYR A 732 -7.19 5.89 29.26
C TYR A 732 -7.90 5.26 30.47
N ASP A 733 -7.79 5.94 31.61
CA ASP A 733 -8.60 5.67 32.80
C ASP A 733 -9.70 6.74 32.92
N GLY A 734 -10.95 6.30 32.82
CA GLY A 734 -12.12 7.19 32.93
C GLY A 734 -12.24 7.89 34.29
N SER A 735 -11.54 7.43 35.33
CA SER A 735 -11.52 8.06 36.66
C SER A 735 -10.58 9.27 36.76
N VAL A 736 -9.52 9.36 35.93
CA VAL A 736 -8.71 10.60 35.78
C VAL A 736 -9.30 11.60 34.80
N HIS A 737 -10.28 11.17 33.98
CA HIS A 737 -11.04 12.03 33.08
C HIS A 737 -12.38 12.52 33.67
N GLN A 738 -12.74 12.10 34.90
CA GLN A 738 -13.88 12.69 35.62
C GLN A 738 -13.55 14.11 36.07
N LEU A 739 -14.42 15.06 35.72
CA LEU A 739 -14.48 16.37 36.36
C LEU A 739 -14.71 16.18 37.87
N LEU A 740 -13.71 16.53 38.68
CA LEU A 740 -13.87 16.53 40.13
C LEU A 740 -14.88 17.61 40.55
N GLU A 741 -16.01 17.17 41.11
CA GLU A 741 -17.02 18.04 41.74
C GLU A 741 -16.35 19.08 42.68
N PRO A 742 -16.61 20.40 42.52
CA PRO A 742 -15.94 21.44 43.29
C PRO A 742 -16.23 21.36 44.81
N SER A 743 -15.37 20.67 45.56
CA SER A 743 -15.54 20.55 47.01
C SER A 743 -15.06 21.80 47.77
N GLY A 744 -16.00 22.69 48.08
CA GLY A 744 -15.82 23.80 49.01
C GLY A 744 -15.50 25.16 48.37
N SER A 745 -15.61 26.23 49.16
CA SER A 745 -15.58 27.62 48.68
C SER A 745 -14.18 28.17 48.36
N GLN A 746 -13.26 27.32 47.90
CA GLN A 746 -11.95 27.66 47.35
C GLN A 746 -11.61 26.64 46.24
N ALA A 747 -12.44 26.60 45.21
CA ALA A 747 -12.33 25.62 44.12
C ALA A 747 -11.00 25.77 43.36
N GLU A 748 -10.11 24.79 43.56
CA GLU A 748 -8.94 24.53 42.73
C GLU A 748 -9.35 23.41 41.75
N THR A 749 -9.73 23.78 40.51
CA THR A 749 -10.12 22.80 39.49
C THR A 749 -8.85 22.24 38.85
N VAL A 750 -8.69 20.91 38.94
CA VAL A 750 -7.56 20.17 38.37
C VAL A 750 -8.11 19.22 37.31
N VAL A 751 -7.65 19.39 36.07
CA VAL A 751 -7.87 18.44 34.98
C VAL A 751 -6.49 17.96 34.51
N ARG A 752 -6.30 16.64 34.50
CA ARG A 752 -5.10 15.99 33.95
C ARG A 752 -5.46 15.37 32.61
N GLY A 753 -5.03 15.97 31.51
CA GLY A 753 -4.99 15.34 30.19
C GLY A 753 -3.55 14.93 29.87
N ASN A 754 -3.23 13.66 30.04
CA ASN A 754 -1.92 13.14 29.63
C ASN A 754 -1.97 12.81 28.13
N PHE A 755 -1.71 13.78 27.24
CA PHE A 755 -1.69 13.57 25.78
C PHE A 755 -0.41 12.83 25.32
N GLY A 756 -0.25 11.58 25.77
CA GLY A 756 0.97 10.80 25.57
C GLY A 756 1.38 10.61 24.10
N LEU A 757 2.69 10.75 23.87
CA LEU A 757 3.48 10.37 22.68
C LEU A 757 3.23 11.06 21.34
N MET A 758 2.49 12.17 21.30
CA MET A 758 2.82 13.27 20.37
C MET A 758 3.83 14.27 20.96
N GLY A 759 4.42 13.94 22.12
CA GLY A 759 5.27 14.86 22.89
C GLY A 759 4.51 15.99 23.61
N LEU A 760 3.20 16.15 23.41
CA LEU A 760 2.38 17.17 24.06
C LEU A 760 2.10 16.80 25.53
N THR A 761 2.38 17.69 26.48
CA THR A 761 1.93 17.51 27.88
C THR A 761 1.17 18.75 28.35
N ALA A 762 -0.13 18.58 28.61
CA ALA A 762 -1.01 19.66 29.08
C ALA A 762 -1.47 19.41 30.52
N VAL A 763 -1.07 20.30 31.45
CA VAL A 763 -1.49 20.25 32.87
C VAL A 763 -2.24 21.52 33.24
N PHE A 764 -3.56 21.41 33.39
CA PHE A 764 -4.42 22.53 33.74
C PHE A 764 -4.58 22.66 35.27
N ARG A 765 -4.26 23.83 35.83
CA ARG A 765 -4.52 24.17 37.25
C ARG A 765 -5.05 25.58 37.44
N ALA A 766 -6.36 25.77 37.28
CA ALA A 766 -6.97 27.07 37.46
C ALA A 766 -7.07 27.44 38.95
N ARG A 767 -6.52 28.61 39.32
CA ARG A 767 -6.85 29.32 40.56
C ARG A 767 -7.53 30.63 40.21
N ALA A 768 -8.73 30.86 40.73
CA ALA A 768 -9.53 32.06 40.46
C ALA A 768 -8.88 33.42 40.82
N ALA A 769 -7.69 33.41 41.43
CA ALA A 769 -6.96 34.61 41.84
C ALA A 769 -5.51 34.70 41.31
N ASP A 770 -5.01 33.68 40.60
CA ASP A 770 -3.61 33.65 40.12
C ASP A 770 -3.54 33.14 38.69
N ARG A 771 -3.13 34.00 37.76
CA ARG A 771 -3.22 33.81 36.30
C ARG A 771 -2.15 32.88 35.71
N ARG A 772 -1.55 31.99 36.49
CA ARG A 772 -0.40 31.16 36.08
C ARG A 772 -0.36 29.80 36.76
N HIS A 773 0.13 28.81 36.03
CA HIS A 773 0.55 27.52 36.59
C HIS A 773 2.01 27.61 37.07
N ARG A 774 2.35 26.91 38.16
CA ARG A 774 3.70 26.84 38.74
C ARG A 774 4.14 25.39 38.85
N ILE A 775 5.35 25.09 38.37
CA ILE A 775 5.98 23.77 38.46
C ILE A 775 7.31 23.91 39.23
N ASP A 776 7.50 23.09 40.25
CA ASP A 776 8.75 23.01 41.02
C ASP A 776 9.43 21.65 40.75
N TRP A 777 10.58 21.68 40.10
CA TRP A 777 11.41 20.52 39.76
C TRP A 777 12.41 20.21 40.87
N VAL A 778 12.69 18.92 41.09
CA VAL A 778 13.73 18.43 42.00
C VAL A 778 14.57 17.37 41.27
N TYR A 779 15.83 17.69 40.99
CA TYR A 779 16.73 16.82 40.23
C TYR A 779 17.37 15.73 41.11
N PRO A 780 17.87 14.61 40.55
CA PRO A 780 18.51 13.53 41.30
C PRO A 780 19.74 13.94 42.14
N ASN A 781 20.36 15.08 41.81
CA ASN A 781 21.48 15.67 42.56
C ASN A 781 21.03 16.61 43.71
N GLY A 782 19.72 16.74 43.95
CA GLY A 782 19.13 17.61 44.97
C GLY A 782 19.01 19.08 44.58
N ALA A 783 19.36 19.46 43.34
CA ALA A 783 19.07 20.80 42.83
C ALA A 783 17.56 20.98 42.61
N THR A 784 17.08 22.22 42.71
CA THR A 784 15.69 22.58 42.40
C THR A 784 15.62 23.68 41.37
N SER A 785 14.58 23.65 40.55
CA SER A 785 14.25 24.71 39.58
C SER A 785 12.75 24.98 39.64
N THR A 786 12.34 26.24 39.54
CA THR A 786 10.91 26.61 39.44
C THR A 786 10.68 27.13 38.04
N SER A 787 9.83 26.46 37.27
CA SER A 787 9.37 26.95 35.96
C SER A 787 7.92 27.42 36.02
N TYR A 788 7.62 28.38 35.15
CA TYR A 788 6.28 28.85 34.83
C TYR A 788 5.99 28.48 33.36
N ALA A 789 6.16 27.20 33.02
CA ALA A 789 5.85 26.71 31.69
C ALA A 789 4.34 26.66 31.52
N GLU A 790 3.81 27.44 30.58
CA GLU A 790 2.41 27.33 30.13
C GLU A 790 2.24 26.21 29.08
N THR A 791 3.36 25.69 28.56
CA THR A 791 3.41 24.60 27.57
C THR A 791 4.66 23.74 27.76
N LEU A 792 4.49 22.44 27.99
CA LEU A 792 5.46 21.45 27.52
C LEU A 792 5.04 21.13 26.07
N THR A 793 5.59 21.90 25.12
CA THR A 793 5.31 21.73 23.68
C THR A 793 5.95 20.45 23.14
N ALA A 794 5.38 19.95 22.04
CA ALA A 794 5.72 18.66 21.45
C ALA A 794 7.23 18.44 21.27
N ALA A 795 7.73 17.33 21.82
CA ALA A 795 8.89 16.67 21.26
C ALA A 795 8.55 16.13 19.85
N GLU A 796 9.53 16.06 18.96
CA GLU A 796 9.38 15.45 17.62
C GLU A 796 8.80 14.03 17.71
N MET A 797 7.91 13.66 16.78
CA MET A 797 7.29 12.32 16.78
C MET A 797 8.34 11.20 16.83
N LEU A 798 8.03 10.15 17.60
CA LEU A 798 8.86 8.95 17.73
C LEU A 798 9.13 8.31 16.36
N ALA A 799 10.33 7.75 16.19
CA ALA A 799 10.70 7.05 14.97
C ALA A 799 9.78 5.86 14.68
N TRP A 800 9.30 5.17 15.72
CA TRP A 800 8.28 4.12 15.60
C TRP A 800 7.01 4.60 14.86
N SER A 801 6.40 5.70 15.32
CA SER A 801 5.16 6.23 14.72
C SER A 801 5.38 6.72 13.28
N ARG A 802 6.55 7.33 13.00
CA ARG A 802 6.92 7.72 11.61
C ARG A 802 7.11 6.51 10.70
N TRP A 803 7.63 5.40 11.23
CA TRP A 803 7.80 4.16 10.46
C TRP A 803 6.45 3.48 10.16
N GLN A 804 5.50 3.49 11.11
CA GLN A 804 4.13 3.02 10.87
C GLN A 804 3.47 3.74 9.68
N LEU A 805 3.63 5.07 9.61
CA LEU A 805 3.03 5.92 8.58
C LEU A 805 3.76 5.95 7.23
N GLY A 806 4.89 5.25 7.09
CA GLY A 806 5.72 5.30 5.88
C GLY A 806 6.51 6.61 5.72
N TRP A 807 6.66 7.38 6.79
CA TRP A 807 7.48 8.60 6.80
C TRP A 807 8.97 8.32 7.02
N LEU A 808 9.29 7.14 7.56
CA LEU A 808 10.63 6.56 7.51
C LEU A 808 10.62 5.34 6.56
N ASP A 809 11.63 5.27 5.69
CA ASP A 809 11.87 4.14 4.81
C ASP A 809 12.46 2.94 5.58
N GLU A 810 12.27 1.72 5.04
CA GLU A 810 12.88 0.51 5.60
C GLU A 810 14.41 0.61 5.72
N SER A 811 15.06 1.31 4.79
CA SER A 811 16.51 1.57 4.80
C SER A 811 16.97 2.44 5.98
N GLN A 812 16.07 3.20 6.59
CA GLN A 812 16.33 4.04 7.77
C GLN A 812 16.11 3.28 9.09
N VAL A 813 15.70 2.01 9.06
CA VAL A 813 15.41 1.20 10.24
C VAL A 813 16.37 0.02 10.34
N ARG A 814 17.23 0.02 11.37
CA ARG A 814 18.17 -1.09 11.58
C ARG A 814 17.58 -2.13 12.54
N CYS A 815 17.11 -3.25 11.99
CA CYS A 815 16.75 -4.41 12.80
C CYS A 815 18.01 -5.06 13.41
N ILE A 816 17.86 -5.58 14.64
CA ILE A 816 18.92 -6.17 15.46
C ILE A 816 18.54 -7.61 15.81
N ASP A 817 19.21 -8.53 15.13
CA ASP A 817 19.10 -9.98 15.20
C ASP A 817 20.29 -10.64 15.94
N THR A 818 21.46 -9.99 15.94
CA THR A 818 22.66 -10.49 16.60
C THR A 818 22.67 -10.24 18.13
N PRO A 819 23.35 -11.10 18.93
CA PRO A 819 23.54 -10.87 20.37
C PRO A 819 24.44 -9.67 20.72
N ASP A 820 25.19 -9.13 19.77
CA ASP A 820 26.01 -7.93 19.94
C ASP A 820 25.98 -7.14 18.62
N ALA A 821 25.57 -5.87 18.68
CA ALA A 821 25.43 -4.98 17.54
C ALA A 821 25.90 -3.57 17.87
N ARG A 822 26.46 -2.89 16.87
CA ARG A 822 26.88 -1.49 16.96
C ARG A 822 26.26 -0.68 15.84
N VAL A 823 25.44 0.31 16.19
CA VAL A 823 24.64 1.07 15.22
C VAL A 823 25.01 2.55 15.29
N ARG A 824 25.03 3.21 14.13
CA ARG A 824 25.18 4.66 13.97
C ARG A 824 23.79 5.25 13.68
N LEU A 825 23.25 6.00 14.63
CA LEU A 825 21.91 6.58 14.58
C LEU A 825 22.00 8.06 14.20
N SER A 826 21.32 8.43 13.11
CA SER A 826 21.04 9.80 12.71
C SER A 826 19.90 10.39 13.55
N PRO A 827 19.80 11.72 13.70
CA PRO A 827 18.69 12.36 14.42
C PRO A 827 17.34 12.04 13.80
N VAL A 828 16.33 11.73 14.62
CA VAL A 828 14.97 11.45 14.10
C VAL A 828 14.37 12.66 13.39
N ALA A 829 14.67 13.89 13.78
CA ALA A 829 14.11 15.08 13.10
C ALA A 829 14.76 15.40 11.74
N ASP A 830 15.93 14.82 11.42
CA ASP A 830 16.60 14.96 10.12
C ASP A 830 17.54 13.74 9.91
N PRO A 831 16.99 12.58 9.50
CA PRO A 831 17.78 11.37 9.33
C PRO A 831 18.57 11.36 8.01
N GLY A 832 18.14 12.12 7.00
CA GLY A 832 18.57 11.99 5.61
C GLY A 832 18.45 10.53 5.13
N ALA A 833 19.42 10.06 4.36
CA ALA A 833 19.52 8.64 3.98
C ALA A 833 20.13 7.73 5.09
N GLY A 834 20.25 8.22 6.33
CA GLY A 834 20.85 7.49 7.45
C GLY A 834 19.83 6.74 8.32
N VAL A 835 20.33 5.80 9.13
CA VAL A 835 19.50 5.03 10.07
C VAL A 835 18.94 5.95 11.16
N ALA A 836 17.61 6.13 11.20
CA ALA A 836 16.91 6.92 12.20
C ALA A 836 16.74 6.18 13.53
N MET A 837 16.52 4.86 13.48
CA MET A 837 16.37 4.02 14.68
C MET A 837 16.95 2.61 14.51
N ALA A 838 17.32 2.02 15.64
CA ALA A 838 17.57 0.58 15.75
C ALA A 838 16.41 -0.08 16.49
N VAL A 839 16.01 -1.28 16.06
CA VAL A 839 14.90 -2.03 16.66
C VAL A 839 15.36 -3.44 16.99
N VAL A 840 15.00 -3.92 18.17
CA VAL A 840 15.32 -5.26 18.69
C VAL A 840 13.99 -5.99 18.93
N PRO A 841 13.69 -7.10 18.25
CA PRO A 841 12.50 -7.90 18.52
C PRO A 841 12.60 -8.53 19.92
N LEU A 842 11.53 -8.45 20.70
CA LEU A 842 11.41 -9.07 22.02
C LEU A 842 10.44 -10.26 21.99
N SER A 843 9.35 -10.13 21.25
CA SER A 843 8.37 -11.17 20.91
C SER A 843 7.77 -10.90 19.51
N GLU A 844 6.68 -11.58 19.15
CA GLU A 844 5.93 -11.30 17.91
C GLU A 844 5.19 -9.95 17.92
N THR A 845 4.88 -9.42 19.12
CA THR A 845 4.18 -8.14 19.33
C THR A 845 5.01 -7.11 20.08
N GLU A 846 6.04 -7.53 20.82
CA GLU A 846 6.89 -6.65 21.61
C GLU A 846 8.25 -6.39 20.93
N MET A 847 8.69 -5.14 20.96
CA MET A 847 10.02 -4.73 20.50
C MET A 847 10.64 -3.67 21.40
N LEU A 848 11.94 -3.46 21.25
CA LEU A 848 12.74 -2.43 21.91
C LEU A 848 13.33 -1.52 20.82
N VAL A 849 13.02 -0.23 20.89
CA VAL A 849 13.44 0.80 19.93
C VAL A 849 14.47 1.72 20.57
N ILE A 850 15.48 2.09 19.78
CA ILE A 850 16.60 2.96 20.15
C ILE A 850 16.74 4.04 19.08
N GLU A 851 16.52 5.30 19.43
CA GLU A 851 16.53 6.43 18.49
C GLU A 851 17.39 7.61 18.98
N SER A 852 17.85 8.46 18.06
CA SER A 852 18.73 9.61 18.38
C SER A 852 17.97 10.93 18.37
N ARG A 853 18.02 11.68 19.48
CA ARG A 853 17.32 12.97 19.68
C ARG A 853 18.29 14.15 19.73
N ARG A 854 17.88 15.27 19.14
CA ARG A 854 18.68 16.51 18.96
C ARG A 854 17.76 17.73 18.99
N GLN A 855 18.27 18.89 19.43
CA GLN A 855 17.54 20.16 19.51
C GLN A 855 17.35 20.82 18.14
N ILE A 856 16.65 20.13 17.24
CA ILE A 856 16.31 20.55 15.87
C ILE A 856 14.82 20.27 15.61
N GLY A 857 14.22 20.98 14.66
CA GLY A 857 12.77 20.90 14.41
C GLY A 857 11.96 21.24 15.67
N TYR A 858 10.97 20.40 16.00
CA TYR A 858 10.15 20.53 17.21
C TYR A 858 10.89 20.18 18.52
N ASP A 859 12.04 19.51 18.49
CA ASP A 859 12.89 19.31 19.68
C ASP A 859 13.74 20.56 20.01
N ALA A 860 13.73 21.58 19.15
CA ALA A 860 14.58 22.76 19.25
C ALA A 860 14.24 23.71 20.42
N VAL A 861 15.12 24.70 20.62
CA VAL A 861 14.98 25.74 21.64
C VAL A 861 13.94 26.78 21.24
N GLU A 862 12.97 27.03 22.12
CA GLU A 862 11.96 28.08 21.95
C GLU A 862 12.29 29.34 22.77
N MET A 863 11.81 30.50 22.31
CA MET A 863 11.99 31.78 22.99
C MET A 863 10.72 32.18 23.75
N GLU A 864 10.55 31.67 24.96
CA GLU A 864 9.43 32.03 25.84
C GLU A 864 9.51 33.49 26.30
N ARG A 865 8.36 34.17 26.34
CA ARG A 865 8.23 35.53 26.90
C ARG A 865 7.45 35.48 28.20
N PHE A 866 8.13 35.71 29.32
CA PHE A 866 7.50 35.79 30.63
C PHE A 866 6.67 37.08 30.83
N PRO A 867 5.66 37.07 31.72
CA PRO A 867 4.78 38.23 31.95
C PRO A 867 5.44 39.49 32.51
N ASP A 868 6.67 39.39 33.03
CA ASP A 868 7.48 40.55 33.45
C ASP A 868 8.27 41.18 32.29
N GLY A 869 8.13 40.63 31.07
CA GLY A 869 8.79 41.08 29.86
C GLY A 869 10.16 40.44 29.62
N VAL A 870 10.64 39.55 30.51
CA VAL A 870 11.84 38.75 30.28
C VAL A 870 11.56 37.75 29.14
N VAL A 871 12.44 37.70 28.15
CA VAL A 871 12.42 36.67 27.11
C VAL A 871 13.57 35.70 27.40
N ALA A 872 13.27 34.42 27.52
CA ALA A 872 14.24 33.37 27.82
C ALA A 872 14.24 32.28 26.76
N SER A 873 15.42 31.71 26.54
CA SER A 873 15.64 30.53 25.72
C SER A 873 15.31 29.29 26.56
N VAL A 874 14.24 28.58 26.22
CA VAL A 874 13.80 27.35 26.90
C VAL A 874 13.96 26.17 25.93
N PRO A 875 14.81 25.17 26.25
CA PRO A 875 14.94 23.98 25.40
C PRO A 875 13.72 23.06 25.58
N LYS A 876 13.10 22.65 24.47
CA LYS A 876 12.02 21.63 24.49
C LYS A 876 12.59 20.26 24.83
N LEU A 877 13.62 19.84 24.10
CA LEU A 877 14.42 18.66 24.47
C LEU A 877 15.46 19.04 25.53
N ALA A 878 15.28 18.62 26.78
CA ALA A 878 16.13 19.01 27.90
C ALA A 878 17.61 18.58 27.76
N VAL A 879 17.88 17.43 27.11
CA VAL A 879 19.21 16.86 26.89
C VAL A 879 19.23 16.16 25.52
N GLU A 880 20.25 16.39 24.71
CA GLU A 880 20.49 15.61 23.48
C GLU A 880 21.15 14.26 23.78
N GLY A 881 20.75 13.22 23.06
CA GLY A 881 21.29 11.88 23.28
C GLY A 881 20.47 10.79 22.62
N VAL A 882 20.44 9.60 23.24
CA VAL A 882 19.72 8.44 22.75
C VAL A 882 18.50 8.14 23.63
N LEU A 883 17.33 8.12 23.00
CA LEU A 883 16.06 7.73 23.61
C LEU A 883 15.82 6.23 23.40
N ILE A 884 15.27 5.57 24.42
CA ILE A 884 15.06 4.12 24.43
C ILE A 884 13.67 3.83 24.99
N TYR A 885 12.89 3.04 24.27
CA TYR A 885 11.54 2.62 24.66
C TYR A 885 11.24 1.22 24.14
N THR A 886 10.31 0.52 24.78
CA THR A 886 9.68 -0.69 24.23
C THR A 886 8.30 -0.37 23.71
N VAL A 887 7.85 -1.13 22.73
CA VAL A 887 6.49 -1.05 22.17
C VAL A 887 5.88 -2.44 22.26
N ASP A 888 4.66 -2.52 22.78
CA ASP A 888 3.81 -3.71 22.85
C ASP A 888 2.62 -3.51 21.90
N ALA A 889 2.76 -4.02 20.68
CA ALA A 889 1.78 -3.92 19.62
C ALA A 889 0.48 -4.70 19.90
N SER A 890 0.45 -5.53 20.96
CA SER A 890 -0.76 -6.24 21.42
C SER A 890 -1.73 -5.35 22.21
N ARG A 891 -1.37 -4.08 22.46
CA ARG A 891 -2.16 -3.12 23.21
C ARG A 891 -3.04 -2.26 22.31
N LEU A 892 -4.27 -2.04 22.77
CA LEU A 892 -5.19 -1.12 22.14
C LEU A 892 -4.85 0.35 22.45
N SER A 893 -5.44 1.25 21.68
CA SER A 893 -5.53 2.68 21.99
C SER A 893 -5.90 2.91 23.47
N GLY A 894 -5.18 3.80 24.14
CA GLY A 894 -5.43 4.12 25.55
C GLY A 894 -4.90 3.07 26.55
N GLN A 895 -4.11 2.08 26.14
CA GLN A 895 -3.57 1.04 27.04
C GLN A 895 -2.06 1.14 27.31
N LEU A 896 -1.42 2.30 27.06
CA LEU A 896 0.05 2.45 27.06
C LEU A 896 0.74 1.38 26.18
N PRO A 897 0.53 1.39 24.85
CA PRO A 897 1.27 0.51 23.94
C PRO A 897 2.80 0.75 23.91
N VAL A 898 3.30 1.84 24.49
CA VAL A 898 4.73 2.20 24.45
C VAL A 898 5.20 2.56 25.87
N TRP A 899 6.37 2.05 26.23
CA TRP A 899 6.95 2.14 27.57
C TRP A 899 8.39 2.66 27.50
N LEU A 900 8.67 3.78 28.16
CA LEU A 900 9.99 4.40 28.14
C LEU A 900 10.95 3.66 29.08
N ALA A 901 12.24 3.58 28.71
CA ALA A 901 13.23 2.85 29.49
C ALA A 901 13.47 3.51 30.87
N GLY A 902 12.94 2.88 31.92
CA GLY A 902 12.96 3.38 33.29
C GLY A 902 11.60 3.85 33.84
N ASP A 903 10.52 3.70 33.06
CA ASP A 903 9.17 4.14 33.45
C ASP A 903 8.64 3.44 34.71
N SER A 904 7.99 4.23 35.57
CA SER A 904 7.21 3.79 36.72
C SER A 904 5.75 3.45 36.37
N GLY A 905 5.41 3.49 35.07
CA GLY A 905 4.08 3.27 34.51
C GLY A 905 3.24 4.54 34.41
N ASN A 906 3.86 5.72 34.26
CA ASN A 906 3.15 7.01 34.21
C ASN A 906 3.08 7.65 32.80
N GLY A 907 3.85 7.15 31.82
CA GLY A 907 3.82 7.61 30.43
C GLY A 907 4.36 9.04 30.21
N GLN A 908 5.17 9.59 31.13
CA GLN A 908 5.68 10.97 31.03
C GLN A 908 7.20 11.01 30.81
N VAL A 909 7.62 11.57 29.66
CA VAL A 909 9.04 11.67 29.23
C VAL A 909 9.95 12.32 30.27
N ASP A 910 9.42 13.26 31.07
CA ASP A 910 10.07 14.05 32.12
C ASP A 910 10.88 13.25 33.17
N ALA A 911 10.71 11.93 33.23
CA ALA A 911 11.35 11.05 34.22
C ALA A 911 12.54 10.21 33.70
N TYR A 912 12.90 10.25 32.40
CA TYR A 912 13.86 9.28 31.83
C TYR A 912 15.25 9.83 31.45
N PRO A 913 16.30 8.99 31.59
CA PRO A 913 17.63 9.33 31.11
C PRO A 913 17.71 9.12 29.60
N ILE A 914 17.61 10.21 28.83
CA ILE A 914 18.20 10.27 27.50
C ILE A 914 19.70 9.99 27.66
N LEU A 915 20.18 8.88 27.12
CA LEU A 915 21.56 8.44 27.36
C LEU A 915 22.54 9.34 26.63
N VAL A 916 23.53 9.87 27.36
CA VAL A 916 24.66 10.59 26.77
C VAL A 916 25.91 9.70 26.66
N ARG A 917 26.92 10.18 25.92
CA ARG A 917 28.16 9.44 25.67
C ARG A 917 28.81 8.91 26.96
N GLY A 918 28.99 7.59 27.02
CA GLY A 918 29.59 6.86 28.13
C GLY A 918 28.58 6.21 29.07
N GLU A 919 27.30 6.61 29.00
CA GLU A 919 26.22 6.02 29.77
C GLU A 919 25.69 4.72 29.14
N ARG A 920 24.99 3.93 29.95
CA ARG A 920 24.34 2.68 29.54
C ARG A 920 23.12 2.39 30.40
N VAL A 921 22.15 1.68 29.84
CA VAL A 921 20.99 1.12 30.53
C VAL A 921 20.89 -0.38 30.29
N PHE A 922 20.22 -1.11 31.19
CA PHE A 922 19.80 -2.49 30.96
C PHE A 922 18.28 -2.55 30.94
N VAL A 923 17.70 -2.95 29.81
CA VAL A 923 16.24 -2.97 29.55
C VAL A 923 15.90 -4.18 28.68
N ALA A 924 14.76 -4.82 28.93
CA ALA A 924 14.24 -5.96 28.14
C ALA A 924 15.24 -7.10 27.86
N GLY A 925 16.24 -7.31 28.74
CA GLY A 925 17.28 -8.32 28.55
C GLY A 925 18.52 -7.85 27.78
N TYR A 926 18.57 -6.60 27.32
CA TYR A 926 19.68 -6.01 26.58
C TYR A 926 20.38 -4.90 27.37
N THR A 927 21.70 -4.80 27.22
CA THR A 927 22.52 -3.67 27.65
C THR A 927 22.74 -2.73 26.47
N ILE A 928 22.28 -1.49 26.58
CA ILE A 928 22.38 -0.47 25.54
C ILE A 928 23.29 0.64 26.07
N GLY A 929 24.29 1.06 25.31
CA GLY A 929 25.22 2.12 25.74
C GLY A 929 25.71 3.02 24.60
N VAL A 930 25.84 4.31 24.88
CA VAL A 930 26.27 5.31 23.89
C VAL A 930 27.79 5.38 23.88
N VAL A 931 28.43 4.72 22.92
CA VAL A 931 29.89 4.60 22.85
C VAL A 931 30.57 5.83 22.25
N ALA A 932 29.89 6.54 21.36
CA ALA A 932 30.37 7.79 20.78
C ALA A 932 29.23 8.72 20.35
N ALA A 933 29.56 10.00 20.20
CA ALA A 933 28.74 11.03 19.55
C ALA A 933 29.70 11.91 18.73
N ASP A 934 29.32 12.29 17.51
CA ASP A 934 30.22 12.95 16.55
C ASP A 934 29.64 14.22 15.92
N GLY A 935 29.04 15.06 16.77
CA GLY A 935 28.33 16.26 16.34
C GLY A 935 26.86 15.94 16.18
N ASN A 936 26.48 15.31 15.05
CA ASN A 936 25.08 15.05 14.71
C ASN A 936 24.61 13.63 15.04
N THR A 937 25.45 12.59 14.86
CA THR A 937 25.02 11.19 15.07
C THR A 937 25.43 10.63 16.43
N HIS A 938 24.74 9.57 16.85
CA HIS A 938 25.08 8.77 18.03
C HIS A 938 25.49 7.37 17.62
N ILE A 939 26.57 6.84 18.20
CA ILE A 939 26.95 5.43 18.01
C ILE A 939 26.58 4.67 19.28
N VAL A 940 25.68 3.71 19.14
CA VAL A 940 25.18 2.85 20.22
C VAL A 940 25.77 1.44 20.11
N GLN A 941 26.01 0.81 21.25
CA GLN A 941 26.27 -0.62 21.38
C GLN A 941 25.03 -1.27 22.02
N ILE A 942 24.57 -2.39 21.47
CA ILE A 942 23.39 -3.14 21.90
C ILE A 942 23.85 -4.58 22.13
N ILE A 943 23.81 -5.06 23.37
CA ILE A 943 24.34 -6.38 23.76
C ILE A 943 23.27 -7.18 24.49
N LYS A 944 23.02 -8.43 24.10
CA LYS A 944 22.09 -9.35 24.77
C LYS A 944 22.71 -9.87 26.07
N GLY A 945 22.01 -9.65 27.18
CA GLY A 945 22.46 -9.99 28.53
C GLY A 945 22.87 -8.79 29.37
N ARG A 946 23.20 -9.07 30.65
CA ARG A 946 23.80 -8.09 31.58
C ARG A 946 25.33 -8.04 31.37
N PRO A 947 25.98 -6.89 31.61
CA PRO A 947 27.42 -6.73 31.45
C PRO A 947 28.22 -7.32 32.62
#